data_AF-A0A6P5KCH8-F1
#
_entry.id   AF-A0A6P5KCH8-F1
#
_cell.length_a   1.000
_cell.length_b   1.000
_cell.length_c   1.000
_cell.angle_alpha   90.00
_cell.angle_beta   90.00
_cell.angle_gamma   90.00
#
_symmetry.space_group_name_H-M   'P 1'
#
loop_
_entity.id
_entity.type
_entity.pdbx_description
1 polymer ?
#
loop_
_entity_poly.entity_id
_entity_poly.type
_entity_poly.pdbx_seq_one_letter_code
_entity_poly.pdbx_strand_id
1 'polypeptide(L)'
;MFSKDISCQELKAEMESYKENNARQSSLLMSLRDRVQEIEKESAALATSKMRTEITANAATQENQELKKKITDLEVKLKKCLKENEESKNQAAENSRKLEEFLIQLSGCLEMDMKNEEESQEHLISKVRELHKENTLKQEQIVTLEETINVHEMEAKASRQTIMRLVSEVNKEQKKTASCIEEKEMLNKDLTSAIEAKQSFEREIKILQERLAIGQRAWDSTKKELSRLKKNSCETEESLKNSMEEAKTFQNRFCLFMEQIADLLSRNSVMVKPSKEDVLDRIQEMSKQEENRKQMVSQLEAQIAKLAEQLENENGLHQKALQRAQKAEKHFEDLQGQLTHLEGELVSGDVLLDSLSLEKQKYLKFVDQLSEKMKLDQMAAELGFDMRLDAVLARAEQLVRLESNAVIENKTMAHSLQRKLKAQKERLESRELHMNLLRQKVIHLEEERQVCTALAVEKDEANLTIRKLQKMVERLQKDLRVARESNTELKAKLSDTNELKIKTLEQTKTIENLNKSRGKLEKMKEKVEKQLMSVKSELDITEHEAKEDKERARNMLDVVTSEMKTLKSTLEETTKREKQLVDFREVVSRMLGLNITSLAVPDYEIIKCLERLIHSHQHHFVPCACLKDVTTGQDRSLQDQLKPLH
;
A
#
# COMPACT_ATOMS: atom_id res chain seq x y z
N MET A 1 63.97 108.69 198.22
CA MET A 1 65.12 107.80 197.92
C MET A 1 64.56 106.44 197.56
N PHE A 2 65.19 105.70 196.63
CA PHE A 2 64.66 104.51 195.91
C PHE A 2 63.84 104.85 194.65
N SER A 3 64.58 105.46 193.72
CA SER A 3 64.19 105.93 192.38
C SER A 3 64.86 105.11 191.27
N LYS A 4 65.54 103.99 191.55
CA LYS A 4 66.40 103.33 190.54
C LYS A 4 66.36 101.80 190.48
N ASP A 5 65.73 101.10 191.44
CA ASP A 5 65.73 99.63 191.45
C ASP A 5 64.54 98.97 190.74
N ILE A 6 63.37 99.62 190.66
CA ILE A 6 62.18 99.02 190.01
C ILE A 6 62.29 99.09 188.48
N SER A 7 62.84 100.18 187.93
CA SER A 7 63.04 100.35 186.49
C SER A 7 64.10 99.40 185.90
N CYS A 8 65.01 98.87 186.73
CA CYS A 8 66.06 97.94 186.29
C CYS A 8 65.58 96.48 186.22
N GLN A 9 64.52 96.10 186.95
CA GLN A 9 63.93 94.76 186.84
C GLN A 9 62.94 94.65 185.68
N GLU A 10 62.23 95.72 185.31
CA GLU A 10 61.32 95.73 184.15
C GLU A 10 62.06 95.55 182.82
N LEU A 11 63.22 96.20 182.65
CA LEU A 11 64.06 96.07 181.45
C LEU A 11 64.65 94.65 181.25
N LYS A 12 64.78 93.86 182.32
CA LYS A 12 65.31 92.49 182.24
C LYS A 12 64.25 91.48 181.79
N ALA A 13 62.97 91.71 182.11
CA ALA A 13 61.85 90.92 181.63
C ALA A 13 61.54 91.18 180.15
N GLU A 14 61.71 92.43 179.69
CA GLU A 14 61.51 92.79 178.29
C GLU A 14 62.56 92.16 177.35
N MET A 15 63.81 92.03 177.79
CA MET A 15 64.88 91.42 176.99
C MET A 15 64.70 89.89 176.82
N GLU A 16 64.21 89.18 177.85
CA GLU A 16 63.89 87.74 177.75
C GLU A 16 62.68 87.48 176.84
N SER A 17 61.64 88.32 176.90
CA SER A 17 60.49 88.28 175.99
C SER A 17 60.91 88.38 174.51
N TYR A 18 61.87 89.26 174.20
CA TYR A 18 62.35 89.44 172.83
C TYR A 18 63.13 88.22 172.28
N LYS A 19 63.93 87.56 173.13
CA LYS A 19 64.70 86.37 172.73
C LYS A 19 63.80 85.18 172.43
N GLU A 20 62.78 84.95 173.25
CA GLU A 20 61.83 83.86 173.03
C GLU A 20 60.99 84.08 171.77
N ASN A 21 60.57 85.32 171.52
CA ASN A 21 59.78 85.66 170.34
C ASN A 21 60.59 85.46 169.03
N ASN A 22 61.88 85.76 169.06
CA ASN A 22 62.78 85.54 167.91
C ASN A 22 62.99 84.04 167.62
N ALA A 23 63.09 83.19 168.64
CA ALA A 23 63.19 81.73 168.47
C ALA A 23 61.92 81.12 167.84
N ARG A 24 60.73 81.60 168.24
CA ARG A 24 59.45 81.18 167.63
C ARG A 24 59.34 81.57 166.17
N GLN A 25 59.76 82.78 165.81
CA GLN A 25 59.75 83.24 164.41
C GLN A 25 60.70 82.42 163.53
N SER A 26 61.87 82.04 164.05
CA SER A 26 62.84 81.22 163.31
C SER A 26 62.33 79.79 163.05
N SER A 27 61.65 79.18 164.03
CA SER A 27 61.06 77.85 163.87
C SER A 27 59.88 77.82 162.87
N LEU A 28 59.09 78.91 162.82
CA LEU A 28 58.00 79.04 161.86
C LEU A 28 58.52 79.16 160.41
N LEU A 29 59.62 79.90 160.22
CA LEU A 29 60.25 80.05 158.91
C LEU A 29 60.81 78.72 158.36
N MET A 30 61.33 77.84 159.21
CA MET A 30 61.82 76.52 158.77
C MET A 30 60.66 75.62 158.32
N SER A 31 59.57 75.56 159.09
CA SER A 31 58.37 74.78 158.73
C SER A 31 57.72 75.23 157.42
N LEU A 32 57.72 76.54 157.13
CA LEU A 32 57.22 77.04 155.86
C LEU A 32 58.10 76.66 154.67
N ARG A 33 59.43 76.56 154.85
CA ARG A 33 60.33 76.09 153.79
C ARG A 33 60.13 74.62 153.45
N ASP A 34 60.04 73.76 154.45
CA ASP A 34 59.85 72.31 154.22
C ASP A 34 58.53 72.06 153.47
N ARG A 35 57.48 72.80 153.81
CA ARG A 35 56.18 72.69 153.13
C ARG A 35 56.22 73.16 151.68
N VAL A 36 57.01 74.18 151.35
CA VAL A 36 57.17 74.62 149.96
C VAL A 36 57.91 73.56 149.13
N GLN A 37 58.95 72.95 149.69
CA GLN A 37 59.74 71.92 148.98
C GLN A 37 58.94 70.63 148.71
N GLU A 38 58.02 70.27 149.61
CA GLU A 38 57.12 69.12 149.43
C GLU A 38 56.08 69.38 148.31
N ILE A 39 55.48 70.57 148.30
CA ILE A 39 54.54 71.01 147.25
C ILE A 39 55.22 71.05 145.87
N GLU A 40 56.49 71.47 145.80
CA GLU A 40 57.24 71.47 144.53
C GLU A 40 57.48 70.06 143.98
N LYS A 41 57.79 69.08 144.86
CA LYS A 41 57.94 67.67 144.44
C LYS A 41 56.61 67.06 143.99
N GLU A 42 55.52 67.34 144.69
CA GLU A 42 54.17 66.89 144.30
C GLU A 42 53.74 67.51 142.95
N SER A 43 54.01 68.79 142.74
CA SER A 43 53.76 69.49 141.47
C SER A 43 54.49 68.83 140.30
N ALA A 44 55.78 68.50 140.48
CA ALA A 44 56.57 67.84 139.44
C ALA A 44 56.06 66.43 139.11
N ALA A 45 55.67 65.64 140.12
CA ALA A 45 55.09 64.31 139.94
C ALA A 45 53.71 64.36 139.26
N LEU A 46 52.88 65.36 139.60
CA LEU A 46 51.58 65.58 138.97
C LEU A 46 51.73 65.95 137.49
N ALA A 47 52.69 66.80 137.14
CA ALA A 47 52.97 67.19 135.75
C ALA A 47 53.43 65.98 134.90
N THR A 48 54.29 65.12 135.43
CA THR A 48 54.74 63.90 134.72
C THR A 48 53.63 62.87 134.60
N SER A 49 52.77 62.73 135.62
CA SER A 49 51.57 61.89 135.56
C SER A 49 50.60 62.36 134.47
N LYS A 50 50.31 63.67 134.44
CA LYS A 50 49.45 64.29 133.44
C LYS A 50 49.97 64.05 132.01
N MET A 51 51.26 64.30 131.76
CA MET A 51 51.91 64.07 130.47
C MET A 51 51.77 62.62 130.00
N ARG A 52 51.96 61.63 130.90
CA ARG A 52 51.76 60.20 130.56
C ARG A 52 50.32 59.86 130.22
N THR A 53 49.35 60.38 130.97
CA THR A 53 47.93 60.14 130.69
C THR A 53 47.50 60.76 129.35
N GLU A 54 48.04 61.93 129.00
CA GLU A 54 47.73 62.63 127.76
C GLU A 54 48.32 61.92 126.53
N ILE A 55 49.55 61.40 126.62
CA ILE A 55 50.14 60.56 125.56
C ILE A 55 49.33 59.27 125.37
N THR A 56 48.92 58.62 126.47
CA THR A 56 48.13 57.38 126.41
C THR A 56 46.75 57.62 125.81
N ALA A 57 46.10 58.73 126.17
CA ALA A 57 44.81 59.13 125.61
C ALA A 57 44.92 59.46 124.10
N ASN A 58 45.98 60.15 123.68
CA ASN A 58 46.22 60.46 122.27
C ASN A 58 46.50 59.19 121.44
N ALA A 59 47.28 58.25 121.96
CA ALA A 59 47.49 56.95 121.29
C ALA A 59 46.17 56.16 121.13
N ALA A 60 45.36 56.09 122.19
CA ALA A 60 44.07 55.39 122.16
C ALA A 60 43.02 56.06 121.24
N THR A 61 43.04 57.39 121.11
CA THR A 61 42.15 58.10 120.18
C THR A 61 42.57 57.90 118.73
N GLN A 62 43.87 57.88 118.44
CA GLN A 62 44.38 57.58 117.10
C GLN A 62 44.06 56.14 116.67
N GLU A 63 44.27 55.16 117.56
CA GLU A 63 43.92 53.75 117.30
C GLU A 63 42.40 53.59 117.08
N ASN A 64 41.56 54.28 117.86
CA ASN A 64 40.11 54.30 117.65
C ASN A 64 39.71 54.88 116.27
N GLN A 65 40.43 55.89 115.77
CA GLN A 65 40.17 56.42 114.44
C GLN A 65 40.58 55.45 113.33
N GLU A 66 41.69 54.74 113.48
CA GLU A 66 42.13 53.72 112.52
C GLU A 66 41.18 52.51 112.48
N LEU A 67 40.69 52.06 113.64
CA LEU A 67 39.69 51.01 113.73
C LEU A 67 38.36 51.43 113.08
N LYS A 68 37.91 52.67 113.27
CA LYS A 68 36.72 53.20 112.59
C LYS A 68 36.86 53.17 111.07
N LYS A 69 38.02 53.59 110.53
CA LYS A 69 38.28 53.52 109.08
C LYS A 69 38.28 52.08 108.56
N LYS A 70 38.88 51.13 109.31
CA LYS A 70 38.84 49.71 108.94
C LYS A 70 37.41 49.14 108.96
N ILE A 71 36.59 49.52 109.93
CA ILE A 71 35.18 49.10 109.98
C ILE A 71 34.43 49.60 108.75
N THR A 72 34.56 50.89 108.39
CA THR A 72 33.89 51.44 107.21
C THR A 72 34.34 50.77 105.91
N ASP A 73 35.63 50.47 105.76
CA ASP A 73 36.16 49.77 104.59
C ASP A 73 35.65 48.32 104.48
N LEU A 74 35.57 47.62 105.60
CA LEU A 74 35.01 46.26 105.64
C LEU A 74 33.50 46.25 105.34
N GLU A 75 32.75 47.23 105.82
CA GLU A 75 31.32 47.38 105.52
C GLU A 75 31.08 47.63 104.02
N VAL A 76 31.91 48.44 103.37
CA VAL A 76 31.81 48.66 101.91
C VAL A 76 32.12 47.38 101.14
N LYS A 77 33.17 46.63 101.53
CA LYS A 77 33.51 45.35 100.89
C LYS A 77 32.42 44.30 101.09
N LEU A 78 31.83 44.23 102.28
CA LEU A 78 30.73 43.30 102.58
C LEU A 78 29.50 43.62 101.71
N LYS A 79 29.11 44.89 101.61
CA LYS A 79 27.98 45.32 100.75
C LYS A 79 28.22 44.98 99.28
N LYS A 80 29.45 45.19 98.78
CA LYS A 80 29.81 44.80 97.41
C LYS A 80 29.68 43.30 97.18
N CYS A 81 30.26 42.49 98.08
CA CYS A 81 30.22 41.03 97.98
C CYS A 81 28.78 40.48 98.05
N LEU A 82 27.91 41.08 98.87
CA LEU A 82 26.49 40.72 98.93
C LEU A 82 25.77 41.02 97.62
N LYS A 83 26.04 42.16 96.99
CA LYS A 83 25.44 42.52 95.70
C LYS A 83 25.86 41.56 94.59
N GLU A 84 27.15 41.25 94.49
CA GLU A 84 27.68 40.30 93.50
C GLU A 84 27.13 38.87 93.70
N ASN A 85 26.94 38.45 94.95
CA ASN A 85 26.31 37.16 95.27
C ASN A 85 24.83 37.15 94.86
N GLU A 86 24.10 38.23 95.10
CA GLU A 86 22.68 38.35 94.72
C GLU A 86 22.51 38.35 93.20
N GLU A 87 23.35 39.09 92.47
CA GLU A 87 23.38 39.10 91.01
C GLU A 87 23.70 37.70 90.45
N SER A 88 24.68 37.00 91.04
CA SER A 88 25.04 35.63 90.64
C SER A 88 23.90 34.63 90.89
N LYS A 89 23.20 34.75 92.03
CA LYS A 89 22.02 33.93 92.32
C LYS A 89 20.87 34.20 91.36
N ASN A 90 20.62 35.46 91.03
CA ASN A 90 19.59 35.83 90.06
C ASN A 90 19.92 35.28 88.67
N GLN A 91 21.18 35.38 88.24
CA GLN A 91 21.62 34.81 86.96
C GLN A 91 21.51 33.29 86.93
N ALA A 92 21.87 32.61 88.04
CA ALA A 92 21.70 31.16 88.15
C ALA A 92 20.22 30.76 88.08
N ALA A 93 19.34 31.46 88.80
CA ALA A 93 17.90 31.21 88.76
C ALA A 93 17.29 31.46 87.36
N GLU A 94 17.72 32.52 86.68
CA GLU A 94 17.29 32.80 85.31
C GLU A 94 17.76 31.71 84.33
N ASN A 95 19.01 31.24 84.45
CA ASN A 95 19.54 30.16 83.63
C ASN A 95 18.82 28.83 83.90
N SER A 96 18.51 28.51 85.16
CA SER A 96 17.72 27.33 85.52
C SER A 96 16.31 27.40 84.93
N ARG A 97 15.66 28.57 84.96
CA ARG A 97 14.34 28.75 84.32
C ARG A 97 14.41 28.52 82.81
N LYS A 98 15.41 29.07 82.12
CA LYS A 98 15.60 28.87 80.67
C LYS A 98 15.86 27.40 80.32
N LEU A 99 16.63 26.69 81.15
CA LEU A 99 16.89 25.26 80.96
C LEU A 99 15.61 24.45 81.11
N GLU A 100 14.79 24.76 82.13
CA GLU A 100 13.51 24.10 82.36
C GLU A 100 12.52 24.34 81.20
N GLU A 101 12.40 25.59 80.73
CA GLU A 101 11.58 25.93 79.57
C GLU A 101 12.03 25.18 78.31
N PHE A 102 13.34 25.06 78.08
CA PHE A 102 13.89 24.29 76.96
C PHE A 102 13.57 22.80 77.07
N LEU A 103 13.65 22.20 78.27
CA LEU A 103 13.32 20.79 78.49
C LEU A 103 11.83 20.50 78.30
N ILE A 104 10.95 21.42 78.71
CA ILE A 104 9.51 21.32 78.47
C ILE A 104 9.19 21.43 76.98
N GLN A 105 9.81 22.37 76.26
CA GLN A 105 9.62 22.49 74.81
C GLN A 105 10.12 21.25 74.06
N LEU A 106 11.32 20.75 74.42
CA LEU A 106 11.91 19.58 73.78
C LEU A 106 11.09 18.31 74.07
N SER A 107 10.62 18.14 75.31
CA SER A 107 9.75 17.00 75.66
C SER A 107 8.38 17.09 75.00
N GLY A 108 7.80 18.28 74.88
CA GLY A 108 6.58 18.52 74.11
C GLY A 108 6.74 18.19 72.62
N CYS A 109 7.87 18.57 72.00
CA CYS A 109 8.17 18.22 70.61
C CYS A 109 8.42 16.72 70.38
N LEU A 110 8.87 16.02 71.42
CA LEU A 110 9.13 14.57 71.39
C LEU A 110 7.97 13.74 71.95
N GLU A 111 6.86 14.39 72.34
CA GLU A 111 5.67 13.79 72.97
C GLU A 111 6.01 12.92 74.21
N MET A 112 6.96 13.37 75.03
CA MET A 112 7.43 12.66 76.24
C MET A 112 6.83 13.27 77.51
N ASP A 113 6.30 12.43 78.42
CA ASP A 113 5.75 12.85 79.72
C ASP A 113 6.85 12.86 80.79
N MET A 114 7.29 14.05 81.21
CA MET A 114 8.48 14.27 82.05
C MET A 114 8.08 14.51 83.51
N LYS A 115 7.75 13.44 84.24
CA LYS A 115 7.24 13.53 85.63
C LYS A 115 8.30 13.39 86.74
N ASN A 116 9.54 13.02 86.42
CA ASN A 116 10.65 12.87 87.38
C ASN A 116 11.85 13.75 86.99
N GLU A 117 12.42 14.50 87.93
CA GLU A 117 13.33 15.63 87.66
C GLU A 117 14.81 15.24 87.37
N GLU A 118 15.28 14.02 87.69
CA GLU A 118 16.72 13.65 87.52
C GLU A 118 17.02 12.64 86.38
N GLU A 119 16.15 11.66 86.08
CA GLU A 119 16.41 10.65 85.02
C GLU A 119 15.90 11.06 83.63
N SER A 120 15.11 12.12 83.58
CA SER A 120 14.31 12.48 82.41
C SER A 120 15.13 13.12 81.27
N GLN A 121 16.24 13.78 81.60
CA GLN A 121 17.19 14.33 80.61
C GLN A 121 17.94 13.22 79.84
N GLU A 122 18.37 12.16 80.54
CA GLU A 122 19.08 11.02 79.94
C GLU A 122 18.15 10.27 78.95
N HIS A 123 16.87 10.10 79.33
CA HIS A 123 15.85 9.52 78.47
C HIS A 123 15.58 10.36 77.22
N LEU A 124 15.50 11.70 77.33
CA LEU A 124 15.39 12.60 76.19
C LEU A 124 16.58 12.44 75.23
N ILE A 125 17.81 12.41 75.76
CA ILE A 125 19.03 12.24 74.95
C ILE A 125 19.04 10.88 74.24
N SER A 126 18.63 9.80 74.93
CA SER A 126 18.50 8.48 74.31
C SER A 126 17.47 8.48 73.18
N LYS A 127 16.31 9.12 73.39
CA LYS A 127 15.26 9.19 72.38
C LYS A 127 15.69 9.99 71.15
N VAL A 128 16.37 11.13 71.34
CA VAL A 128 16.95 11.91 70.24
C VAL A 128 17.98 11.09 69.46
N ARG A 129 18.80 10.29 70.15
CA ARG A 129 19.79 9.41 69.51
C ARG A 129 19.12 8.29 68.71
N GLU A 130 18.04 7.71 69.22
CA GLU A 130 17.23 6.71 68.49
C GLU A 130 16.61 7.31 67.24
N LEU A 131 15.95 8.47 67.35
CA LEU A 131 15.36 9.17 66.21
C LEU A 131 16.40 9.55 65.17
N HIS A 132 17.60 9.98 65.59
CA HIS A 132 18.70 10.23 64.66
C HIS A 132 19.10 8.95 63.91
N LYS A 133 19.25 7.81 64.61
CA LYS A 133 19.57 6.52 63.98
C LYS A 133 18.48 6.06 63.02
N GLU A 134 17.22 6.18 63.42
CA GLU A 134 16.09 5.85 62.55
C GLU A 134 16.07 6.75 61.32
N ASN A 135 16.29 8.05 61.49
CA ASN A 135 16.35 8.99 60.37
C ASN A 135 17.51 8.66 59.42
N THR A 136 18.70 8.32 59.93
CA THR A 136 19.81 7.87 59.06
C THR A 136 19.46 6.60 58.29
N LEU A 137 18.80 5.64 58.93
CA LEU A 137 18.39 4.39 58.28
C LEU A 137 17.28 4.63 57.24
N LYS A 138 16.35 5.54 57.52
CA LYS A 138 15.34 5.98 56.55
C LYS A 138 15.96 6.71 55.37
N GLN A 139 16.96 7.55 55.61
CA GLN A 139 17.72 8.23 54.57
C GLN A 139 18.42 7.22 53.65
N GLU A 140 19.07 6.19 54.22
CA GLU A 140 19.68 5.09 53.47
C GLU A 140 18.64 4.31 52.65
N GLN A 141 17.49 3.99 53.25
CA GLN A 141 16.38 3.34 52.54
C GLN A 141 15.87 4.19 51.36
N ILE A 142 15.74 5.51 51.55
CA ILE A 142 15.34 6.44 50.48
C ILE A 142 16.35 6.39 49.33
N VAL A 143 17.65 6.46 49.62
CA VAL A 143 18.70 6.39 48.58
C VAL A 143 18.61 5.08 47.79
N THR A 144 18.46 3.94 48.47
CA THR A 144 18.32 2.65 47.76
C THR A 144 17.04 2.56 46.90
N LEU A 145 15.94 3.16 47.36
CA LEU A 145 14.70 3.23 46.59
C LEU A 145 14.83 4.18 45.39
N GLU A 146 15.51 5.31 45.55
CA GLU A 146 15.81 6.23 44.45
C GLU A 146 16.69 5.57 43.38
N GLU A 147 17.72 4.81 43.78
CA GLU A 147 18.57 4.06 42.87
C GLU A 147 17.79 3.00 42.08
N THR A 148 16.94 2.22 42.76
CA THR A 148 16.11 1.20 42.09
C THR A 148 15.07 1.80 41.15
N ILE A 149 14.44 2.92 41.53
CA ILE A 149 13.55 3.69 40.63
C ILE A 149 14.32 4.16 39.39
N ASN A 150 15.53 4.69 39.57
CA ASN A 150 16.33 5.18 38.46
C ASN A 150 16.76 4.05 37.51
N VAL A 151 17.18 2.90 38.05
CA VAL A 151 17.46 1.69 37.25
C VAL A 151 16.22 1.27 36.45
N HIS A 152 15.05 1.15 37.08
CA HIS A 152 13.82 0.81 36.37
C HIS A 152 13.41 1.86 35.33
N GLU A 153 13.63 3.15 35.59
CA GLU A 153 13.35 4.21 34.61
C GLU A 153 14.28 4.09 33.39
N MET A 154 15.56 3.80 33.62
CA MET A 154 16.55 3.54 32.57
C MET A 154 16.20 2.28 31.76
N GLU A 155 15.83 1.18 32.42
CA GLU A 155 15.37 -0.05 31.78
C GLU A 155 14.09 0.17 30.96
N ALA A 156 13.13 0.93 31.48
CA ALA A 156 11.91 1.28 30.77
C ALA A 156 12.19 2.19 29.56
N LYS A 157 13.15 3.12 29.66
CA LYS A 157 13.63 3.93 28.52
C LYS A 157 14.29 3.05 27.45
N ALA A 158 15.18 2.14 27.84
CA ALA A 158 15.82 1.20 26.94
C ALA A 158 14.78 0.29 26.25
N SER A 159 13.81 -0.23 27.01
CA SER A 159 12.72 -1.06 26.49
C SER A 159 11.85 -0.31 25.49
N ARG A 160 11.47 0.94 25.79
CA ARG A 160 10.74 1.80 24.85
C ARG A 160 11.52 2.05 23.56
N GLN A 161 12.83 2.29 23.63
CA GLN A 161 13.67 2.46 22.45
C GLN A 161 13.74 1.18 21.62
N THR A 162 13.88 0.02 22.25
CA THR A 162 13.88 -1.29 21.56
C THR A 162 12.55 -1.54 20.87
N ILE A 163 11.42 -1.29 21.55
CA ILE A 163 10.08 -1.40 20.96
C ILE A 163 9.95 -0.45 19.76
N MET A 164 10.39 0.81 19.87
CA MET A 164 10.34 1.76 18.75
C MET A 164 11.18 1.31 17.54
N ARG A 165 12.36 0.72 17.76
CA ARG A 165 13.17 0.12 16.69
C ARG A 165 12.44 -1.05 16.03
N LEU A 166 11.94 -2.00 16.83
CA LEU A 166 11.22 -3.16 16.33
C LEU A 166 9.96 -2.76 15.56
N VAL A 167 9.19 -1.78 16.05
CA VAL A 167 8.02 -1.24 15.33
C VAL A 167 8.44 -0.61 14.00
N SER A 168 9.58 0.09 13.96
CA SER A 168 10.11 0.68 12.73
C SER A 168 10.57 -0.39 11.73
N GLU A 169 11.20 -1.47 12.20
CA GLU A 169 11.61 -2.62 11.40
C GLU A 169 10.40 -3.39 10.87
N VAL A 170 9.42 -3.68 11.72
CA VAL A 170 8.13 -4.30 11.31
C VAL A 170 7.43 -3.45 10.27
N ASN A 171 7.35 -2.13 10.45
CA ASN A 171 6.76 -1.24 9.45
C ASN A 171 7.52 -1.24 8.11
N LYS A 172 8.86 -1.32 8.15
CA LYS A 172 9.67 -1.44 6.93
C LYS A 172 9.43 -2.77 6.22
N GLU A 173 9.40 -3.87 6.96
CA GLU A 173 9.14 -5.20 6.39
C GLU A 173 7.70 -5.33 5.90
N GLN A 174 6.72 -4.73 6.58
CA GLN A 174 5.33 -4.68 6.12
C GLN A 174 5.21 -3.91 4.80
N LYS A 175 5.91 -2.78 4.66
CA LYS A 175 5.97 -2.03 3.38
C LYS A 175 6.64 -2.84 2.27
N LYS A 176 7.76 -3.51 2.55
CA LYS A 176 8.42 -4.39 1.57
C LYS A 176 7.52 -5.55 1.14
N THR A 177 6.82 -6.16 2.11
CA THR A 177 5.87 -7.25 1.85
C THR A 177 4.71 -6.76 1.00
N ALA A 178 4.15 -5.58 1.29
CA ALA A 178 3.11 -4.97 0.47
C ALA A 178 3.59 -4.70 -0.97
N SER A 179 4.78 -4.11 -1.14
CA SER A 179 5.41 -3.91 -2.45
C SER A 179 5.60 -5.23 -3.21
N CYS A 180 6.07 -6.28 -2.53
CA CYS A 180 6.25 -7.60 -3.13
C CYS A 180 4.91 -8.24 -3.55
N ILE A 181 3.84 -8.04 -2.77
CA ILE A 181 2.50 -8.48 -3.12
C ILE A 181 2.01 -7.73 -4.37
N GLU A 182 2.17 -6.41 -4.42
CA GLU A 182 1.78 -5.60 -5.59
C GLU A 182 2.55 -6.02 -6.86
N GLU A 183 3.87 -6.22 -6.76
CA GLU A 183 4.69 -6.74 -7.86
C GLU A 183 4.23 -8.13 -8.32
N LYS A 184 3.92 -9.03 -7.38
CA LYS A 184 3.41 -10.37 -7.68
C LYS A 184 2.04 -10.31 -8.35
N GLU A 185 1.15 -9.42 -7.92
CA GLU A 185 -0.15 -9.21 -8.55
C GLU A 185 -0.01 -8.67 -9.97
N MET A 186 0.92 -7.73 -10.18
CA MET A 186 1.25 -7.22 -11.51
C MET A 186 1.77 -8.35 -12.41
N LEU A 187 2.73 -9.15 -11.92
CA LEU A 187 3.28 -10.29 -12.65
C LEU A 187 2.22 -11.34 -12.99
N ASN A 188 1.27 -11.58 -12.07
CA ASN A 188 0.15 -12.50 -12.33
C ASN A 188 -0.80 -11.96 -13.40
N LYS A 189 -1.07 -10.65 -13.43
CA LYS A 189 -1.87 -10.03 -14.50
C LYS A 189 -1.16 -10.19 -15.85
N ASP A 190 0.13 -9.87 -15.92
CA ASP A 190 0.95 -10.02 -17.13
C ASP A 190 0.99 -11.47 -17.61
N LEU A 191 1.15 -12.43 -16.68
CA LEU A 191 1.11 -13.86 -16.98
C LEU A 191 -0.24 -14.27 -17.56
N THR A 192 -1.35 -13.77 -17.01
CA THR A 192 -2.69 -14.09 -17.48
C THR A 192 -2.91 -13.53 -18.89
N SER A 193 -2.53 -12.27 -19.14
CA SER A 193 -2.58 -11.67 -20.47
C SER A 193 -1.68 -12.39 -21.48
N ALA A 194 -0.48 -12.83 -21.08
CA ALA A 194 0.40 -13.62 -21.93
C ALA A 194 -0.19 -15.00 -22.27
N ILE A 195 -0.86 -15.66 -21.32
CA ILE A 195 -1.58 -16.92 -21.56
C ILE A 195 -2.73 -16.71 -22.55
N GLU A 196 -3.51 -15.65 -22.41
CA GLU A 196 -4.60 -15.32 -23.34
C GLU A 196 -4.08 -15.07 -24.75
N ALA A 197 -2.99 -14.30 -24.89
CA ALA A 197 -2.33 -14.06 -26.17
C ALA A 197 -1.76 -15.35 -26.78
N LYS A 198 -1.14 -16.21 -25.96
CA LYS A 198 -0.69 -17.54 -26.41
C LYS A 198 -1.85 -18.37 -26.96
N GLN A 199 -2.98 -18.40 -26.26
CA GLN A 199 -4.15 -19.15 -26.70
C GLN A 199 -4.75 -18.57 -27.99
N SER A 200 -4.73 -17.25 -28.20
CA SER A 200 -5.15 -16.68 -29.49
C SER A 200 -4.22 -17.08 -30.62
N PHE A 201 -2.90 -17.05 -30.40
CA PHE A 201 -1.96 -17.51 -31.41
C PHE A 201 -2.09 -19.01 -31.69
N GLU A 202 -2.31 -19.84 -30.67
CA GLU A 202 -2.58 -21.28 -30.86
C GLU A 202 -3.84 -21.53 -31.72
N ARG A 203 -4.89 -20.72 -31.54
CA ARG A 203 -6.09 -20.77 -32.39
C ARG A 203 -5.77 -20.35 -33.83
N GLU A 204 -5.02 -19.27 -34.01
CA GLU A 204 -4.61 -18.80 -35.34
C GLU A 204 -3.73 -19.82 -36.07
N ILE A 205 -2.76 -20.42 -35.37
CA ILE A 205 -1.89 -21.47 -35.91
C ILE A 205 -2.74 -22.65 -36.40
N LYS A 206 -3.75 -23.09 -35.64
CA LYS A 206 -4.65 -24.17 -36.09
C LYS A 206 -5.39 -23.81 -37.36
N ILE A 207 -5.95 -22.59 -37.44
CA ILE A 207 -6.64 -22.10 -38.64
C ILE A 207 -5.68 -22.08 -39.84
N LEU A 208 -4.45 -21.60 -39.65
CA LEU A 208 -3.44 -21.56 -40.71
C LEU A 208 -3.02 -22.96 -41.15
N GLN A 209 -2.88 -23.91 -40.21
CA GLN A 209 -2.60 -25.32 -40.53
C GLN A 209 -3.75 -25.97 -41.33
N GLU A 210 -5.00 -25.70 -40.96
CA GLU A 210 -6.17 -26.18 -41.71
C GLU A 210 -6.20 -25.60 -43.13
N ARG A 211 -5.96 -24.28 -43.27
CA ARG A 211 -5.87 -23.62 -44.57
C ARG A 211 -4.73 -24.18 -45.42
N LEU A 212 -3.58 -24.46 -44.82
CA LEU A 212 -2.45 -25.09 -45.50
C LEU A 212 -2.82 -26.50 -45.97
N ALA A 213 -3.46 -27.31 -45.13
CA ALA A 213 -3.90 -28.65 -45.50
C ALA A 213 -4.97 -28.65 -46.61
N ILE A 214 -5.87 -27.66 -46.64
CA ILE A 214 -6.81 -27.45 -47.74
C ILE A 214 -6.05 -27.06 -49.02
N GLY A 215 -5.13 -26.10 -48.93
CA GLY A 215 -4.30 -25.67 -50.05
C GLY A 215 -3.47 -26.81 -50.64
N GLN A 216 -2.89 -27.65 -49.79
CA GLN A 216 -2.11 -28.81 -50.21
C GLN A 216 -2.97 -29.85 -50.95
N ARG A 217 -4.16 -30.18 -50.41
CA ARG A 217 -5.10 -31.08 -51.10
C ARG A 217 -5.55 -30.53 -52.44
N ALA A 218 -5.82 -29.22 -52.53
CA ALA A 218 -6.18 -28.57 -53.78
C ALA A 218 -5.02 -28.64 -54.79
N TRP A 219 -3.79 -28.37 -54.35
CA TRP A 219 -2.59 -28.48 -55.18
C TRP A 219 -2.33 -29.92 -55.66
N ASP A 220 -2.50 -30.92 -54.80
CA ASP A 220 -2.37 -32.32 -55.20
C ASP A 220 -3.44 -32.72 -56.23
N SER A 221 -4.66 -32.19 -56.10
CA SER A 221 -5.74 -32.40 -57.07
C SER A 221 -5.42 -31.76 -58.42
N THR A 222 -4.97 -30.50 -58.44
CA THR A 222 -4.60 -29.82 -59.70
C THR A 222 -3.37 -30.47 -60.34
N LYS A 223 -2.41 -30.95 -59.55
CA LYS A 223 -1.26 -31.71 -60.05
C LYS A 223 -1.67 -33.02 -60.72
N LYS A 224 -2.62 -33.76 -60.13
CA LYS A 224 -3.19 -34.98 -60.73
C LYS A 224 -3.95 -34.65 -62.02
N GLU A 225 -4.74 -33.59 -62.01
CA GLU A 225 -5.47 -33.14 -63.19
C GLU A 225 -4.54 -32.72 -64.33
N LEU A 226 -3.47 -31.97 -64.02
CA LEU A 226 -2.44 -31.60 -65.00
C LEU A 226 -1.76 -32.83 -65.59
N SER A 227 -1.45 -33.83 -64.76
CA SER A 227 -0.85 -35.09 -65.21
C SER A 227 -1.79 -35.85 -66.15
N ARG A 228 -3.10 -35.86 -65.84
CA ARG A 228 -4.15 -36.44 -66.69
C ARG A 228 -4.28 -35.68 -68.01
N LEU A 229 -4.33 -34.35 -67.98
CA LEU A 229 -4.40 -33.51 -69.17
C LEU A 229 -3.17 -33.69 -70.07
N LYS A 230 -1.98 -33.80 -69.48
CA LYS A 230 -0.75 -34.09 -70.22
C LYS A 230 -0.83 -35.45 -70.93
N LYS A 231 -1.31 -36.49 -70.24
CA LYS A 231 -1.53 -37.82 -70.84
C LYS A 231 -2.51 -37.73 -72.01
N ASN A 232 -3.66 -37.09 -71.80
CA ASN A 232 -4.67 -36.90 -72.84
C ASN A 232 -4.11 -36.11 -74.03
N SER A 233 -3.31 -35.07 -73.79
CA SER A 233 -2.65 -34.29 -74.85
C SER A 233 -1.73 -35.16 -75.69
N CYS A 234 -0.89 -35.99 -75.06
CA CYS A 234 -0.01 -36.91 -75.79
C CYS A 234 -0.81 -37.94 -76.60
N GLU A 235 -1.87 -38.51 -76.03
CA GLU A 235 -2.76 -39.44 -76.74
C GLU A 235 -3.44 -38.76 -77.94
N THR A 236 -3.89 -37.51 -77.79
CA THR A 236 -4.48 -36.76 -78.90
C THR A 236 -3.45 -36.43 -79.97
N GLU A 237 -2.22 -36.06 -79.59
CA GLU A 237 -1.13 -35.77 -80.53
C GLU A 237 -0.74 -37.02 -81.33
N GLU A 238 -0.65 -38.18 -80.67
CA GLU A 238 -0.42 -39.46 -81.32
C GLU A 238 -1.55 -39.83 -82.29
N SER A 239 -2.82 -39.66 -81.87
CA SER A 239 -3.97 -39.91 -82.74
C SER A 239 -4.02 -38.98 -83.96
N LEU A 240 -3.65 -37.71 -83.78
CA LEU A 240 -3.59 -36.72 -84.86
C LEU A 240 -2.48 -37.11 -85.86
N LYS A 241 -1.31 -37.51 -85.36
CA LYS A 241 -0.21 -37.97 -86.20
C LYS A 241 -0.62 -39.20 -87.02
N ASN A 242 -1.25 -40.19 -86.39
CA ASN A 242 -1.76 -41.37 -87.08
C ASN A 242 -2.78 -40.99 -88.16
N SER A 243 -3.73 -40.10 -87.84
CA SER A 243 -4.72 -39.62 -88.80
C SER A 243 -4.09 -38.85 -89.97
N MET A 244 -3.06 -38.03 -89.72
CA MET A 244 -2.31 -37.35 -90.77
C MET A 244 -1.57 -38.34 -91.68
N GLU A 245 -0.96 -39.36 -91.11
CA GLU A 245 -0.29 -40.43 -91.87
C GLU A 245 -1.29 -41.20 -92.73
N GLU A 246 -2.45 -41.58 -92.17
CA GLU A 246 -3.55 -42.19 -92.91
C GLU A 246 -4.04 -41.29 -94.04
N ALA A 247 -4.33 -40.02 -93.77
CA ALA A 247 -4.77 -39.05 -94.78
C ALA A 247 -3.73 -38.93 -95.92
N LYS A 248 -2.44 -38.91 -95.59
CA LYS A 248 -1.36 -38.93 -96.58
C LYS A 248 -1.35 -40.22 -97.40
N THR A 249 -1.57 -41.38 -96.79
CA THR A 249 -1.68 -42.64 -97.54
C THR A 249 -2.91 -42.67 -98.46
N PHE A 250 -4.06 -42.14 -98.01
CA PHE A 250 -5.26 -42.02 -98.83
C PHE A 250 -5.06 -41.06 -99.99
N GLN A 251 -4.44 -39.89 -99.74
CA GLN A 251 -4.10 -38.93 -100.78
C GLN A 251 -3.17 -39.56 -101.83
N ASN A 252 -2.13 -40.27 -101.40
CA ASN A 252 -1.21 -40.97 -102.31
C ASN A 252 -1.95 -42.03 -103.14
N ARG A 253 -2.85 -42.81 -102.52
CA ARG A 253 -3.70 -43.79 -103.23
C ARG A 253 -4.64 -43.12 -104.23
N PHE A 254 -5.22 -41.98 -103.86
CA PHE A 254 -6.09 -41.20 -104.73
C PHE A 254 -5.31 -40.66 -105.94
N CYS A 255 -4.09 -40.14 -105.74
CA CYS A 255 -3.22 -39.72 -106.83
C CYS A 255 -2.89 -40.89 -107.79
N LEU A 256 -2.48 -42.04 -107.25
CA LEU A 256 -2.22 -43.24 -108.07
C LEU A 256 -3.46 -43.73 -108.82
N PHE A 257 -4.63 -43.68 -108.20
CA PHE A 257 -5.89 -44.04 -108.84
C PHE A 257 -6.25 -43.07 -109.97
N MET A 258 -6.06 -41.76 -109.75
CA MET A 258 -6.27 -40.75 -110.79
C MET A 258 -5.30 -40.92 -111.96
N GLU A 259 -4.04 -41.28 -111.70
CA GLU A 259 -3.05 -41.67 -112.72
C GLU A 259 -3.51 -42.89 -113.52
N GLN A 260 -3.94 -43.96 -112.85
CA GLN A 260 -4.45 -45.16 -113.54
C GLN A 260 -5.68 -44.87 -114.42
N ILE A 261 -6.61 -44.06 -113.95
CA ILE A 261 -7.78 -43.68 -114.75
C ILE A 261 -7.36 -42.82 -115.95
N ALA A 262 -6.48 -41.84 -115.75
CA ALA A 262 -5.98 -41.01 -116.83
C ALA A 262 -5.26 -41.84 -117.90
N ASP A 263 -4.45 -42.82 -117.51
CA ASP A 263 -3.79 -43.76 -118.43
C ASP A 263 -4.80 -44.63 -119.20
N LEU A 264 -5.81 -45.19 -118.52
CA LEU A 264 -6.85 -46.02 -119.16
C LEU A 264 -7.69 -45.23 -120.18
N LEU A 265 -8.02 -43.97 -119.85
CA LEU A 265 -8.78 -43.08 -120.73
C LEU A 265 -7.93 -42.52 -121.89
N SER A 266 -6.60 -42.57 -121.76
CA SER A 266 -5.64 -42.17 -122.79
C SER A 266 -5.45 -43.27 -123.84
N ARG A 267 -6.45 -43.48 -124.70
CA ARG A 267 -6.36 -44.33 -125.91
C ARG A 267 -6.77 -43.56 -127.16
N ASN A 268 -6.09 -43.88 -128.29
CA ASN A 268 -6.30 -43.32 -129.62
C ASN A 268 -5.95 -41.82 -129.74
N SER A 269 -4.68 -41.48 -129.46
CA SER A 269 -4.02 -40.16 -129.69
C SER A 269 -4.42 -38.97 -128.81
N VAL A 270 -5.27 -39.16 -127.79
CA VAL A 270 -5.59 -38.12 -126.81
C VAL A 270 -4.96 -38.47 -125.46
N MET A 271 -4.12 -37.57 -124.93
CA MET A 271 -3.49 -37.70 -123.60
C MET A 271 -4.35 -36.97 -122.57
N VAL A 272 -4.81 -37.69 -121.55
CA VAL A 272 -5.57 -37.14 -120.41
C VAL A 272 -4.63 -36.96 -119.23
N LYS A 273 -4.68 -35.81 -118.55
CA LYS A 273 -3.89 -35.58 -117.34
C LYS A 273 -4.58 -36.20 -116.11
N PRO A 274 -3.82 -36.62 -115.08
CA PRO A 274 -4.37 -37.18 -113.84
C PRO A 274 -4.95 -36.11 -112.90
N SER A 275 -5.91 -35.33 -113.40
CA SER A 275 -6.76 -34.41 -112.65
C SER A 275 -8.22 -34.87 -112.76
N LYS A 276 -9.02 -34.61 -111.72
CA LYS A 276 -10.42 -35.00 -111.65
C LYS A 276 -11.23 -34.35 -112.76
N GLU A 277 -10.95 -33.09 -113.03
CA GLU A 277 -11.61 -32.28 -114.03
C GLU A 277 -11.33 -32.84 -115.43
N ASP A 278 -10.06 -33.11 -115.74
CA ASP A 278 -9.63 -33.65 -117.04
C ASP A 278 -10.20 -35.06 -117.32
N VAL A 279 -10.29 -35.91 -116.28
CA VAL A 279 -10.91 -37.24 -116.37
C VAL A 279 -12.42 -37.15 -116.62
N LEU A 280 -13.12 -36.26 -115.92
CA LEU A 280 -14.57 -36.09 -116.07
C LEU A 280 -14.95 -35.60 -117.47
N ASP A 281 -14.21 -34.64 -117.99
CA ASP A 281 -14.45 -34.09 -119.34
C ASP A 281 -14.30 -35.18 -120.41
N ARG A 282 -13.30 -36.07 -120.27
CA ARG A 282 -13.11 -37.19 -121.20
C ARG A 282 -14.24 -38.23 -121.13
N ILE A 283 -14.71 -38.57 -119.94
CA ILE A 283 -15.82 -39.51 -119.76
C ILE A 283 -17.09 -38.96 -120.42
N GLN A 284 -17.39 -37.67 -120.22
CA GLN A 284 -18.56 -37.03 -120.84
C GLN A 284 -18.49 -37.04 -122.38
N GLU A 285 -17.30 -36.85 -122.96
CA GLU A 285 -17.11 -36.98 -124.40
C GLU A 285 -17.37 -38.41 -124.89
N MET A 286 -16.84 -39.42 -124.20
CA MET A 286 -17.07 -40.83 -124.54
C MET A 286 -18.56 -41.23 -124.44
N SER A 287 -19.25 -40.79 -123.39
CA SER A 287 -20.69 -41.04 -123.23
C SER A 287 -21.53 -40.45 -124.37
N LYS A 288 -21.19 -39.25 -124.86
CA LYS A 288 -21.87 -38.67 -126.04
C LYS A 288 -21.66 -39.51 -127.29
N GLN A 289 -20.48 -40.10 -127.48
CA GLN A 289 -20.23 -41.02 -128.61
C GLN A 289 -21.01 -42.33 -128.47
N GLU A 290 -21.16 -42.86 -127.26
CA GLU A 290 -21.93 -44.07 -126.99
C GLU A 290 -23.43 -43.86 -127.22
N GLU A 291 -23.99 -42.73 -126.78
CA GLU A 291 -25.39 -42.37 -127.03
C GLU A 291 -25.70 -42.34 -128.54
N ASN A 292 -24.79 -41.77 -129.34
CA ASN A 292 -24.90 -41.77 -130.81
C ASN A 292 -24.89 -43.19 -131.40
N ARG A 293 -24.07 -44.12 -130.85
CA ARG A 293 -24.10 -45.54 -131.26
C ARG A 293 -25.39 -46.23 -130.84
N LYS A 294 -25.93 -45.92 -129.66
CA LYS A 294 -27.18 -46.50 -129.17
C LYS A 294 -28.37 -46.11 -130.06
N GLN A 295 -28.42 -44.85 -130.51
CA GLN A 295 -29.40 -44.41 -131.51
C GLN A 295 -29.30 -45.22 -132.82
N MET A 296 -28.08 -45.53 -133.27
CA MET A 296 -27.84 -46.39 -134.43
C MET A 296 -28.35 -47.83 -134.20
N VAL A 297 -28.14 -48.39 -133.00
CA VAL A 297 -28.64 -49.73 -132.64
C VAL A 297 -30.18 -49.76 -132.61
N SER A 298 -30.83 -48.77 -132.02
CA SER A 298 -32.31 -48.70 -132.02
C SER A 298 -32.90 -48.61 -133.44
N GLN A 299 -32.21 -47.99 -134.40
CA GLN A 299 -32.60 -48.04 -135.81
C GLN A 299 -32.53 -49.46 -136.39
N LEU A 300 -31.51 -50.24 -136.04
CA LEU A 300 -31.36 -51.62 -136.49
C LEU A 300 -32.39 -52.55 -135.84
N GLU A 301 -32.67 -52.36 -134.54
CA GLU A 301 -33.72 -53.12 -133.83
C GLU A 301 -35.11 -52.91 -134.46
N ALA A 302 -35.43 -51.68 -134.87
CA ALA A 302 -36.68 -51.39 -135.58
C ALA A 302 -36.75 -52.11 -136.95
N GLN A 303 -35.62 -52.29 -137.64
CA GLN A 303 -35.56 -53.07 -138.88
C GLN A 303 -35.78 -54.58 -138.62
N ILE A 304 -35.22 -55.11 -137.53
CA ILE A 304 -35.40 -56.51 -137.13
C ILE A 304 -36.86 -56.80 -136.76
N ALA A 305 -37.52 -55.90 -136.01
CA ALA A 305 -38.94 -56.07 -135.64
C ALA A 305 -39.85 -56.18 -136.88
N LYS A 306 -39.58 -55.37 -137.91
CA LYS A 306 -40.32 -55.43 -139.18
C LYS A 306 -40.12 -56.74 -139.94
N LEU A 307 -38.93 -57.33 -139.88
CA LEU A 307 -38.64 -58.65 -140.47
C LEU A 307 -39.27 -59.79 -139.66
N ALA A 308 -39.33 -59.67 -138.33
CA ALA A 308 -39.96 -60.66 -137.46
C ALA A 308 -41.49 -60.74 -137.70
N GLU A 309 -42.17 -59.60 -137.89
CA GLU A 309 -43.60 -59.56 -138.21
C GLU A 309 -43.92 -60.21 -139.57
N GLN A 310 -43.01 -60.11 -140.55
CA GLN A 310 -43.13 -60.80 -141.84
C GLN A 310 -42.99 -62.33 -141.68
N LEU A 311 -42.07 -62.79 -140.83
CA LEU A 311 -41.88 -64.20 -140.53
C LEU A 311 -43.08 -64.81 -139.78
N GLU A 312 -43.68 -64.06 -138.85
CA GLU A 312 -44.85 -64.51 -138.09
C GLU A 312 -46.09 -64.73 -138.97
N ASN A 313 -46.29 -63.86 -139.96
CA ASN A 313 -47.37 -64.01 -140.95
C ASN A 313 -47.20 -65.26 -141.83
N GLU A 314 -45.97 -65.56 -142.28
CA GLU A 314 -45.64 -66.80 -143.01
C GLU A 314 -45.81 -68.05 -142.13
N ASN A 315 -45.38 -67.99 -140.87
CA ASN A 315 -45.53 -69.10 -139.93
C ASN A 315 -47.01 -69.40 -139.62
N GLY A 316 -47.86 -68.37 -139.56
CA GLY A 316 -49.31 -68.51 -139.41
C GLY A 316 -49.99 -69.22 -140.59
N LEU A 317 -49.47 -69.07 -141.82
CA LEU A 317 -49.91 -69.84 -142.98
C LEU A 317 -49.44 -71.29 -142.91
N HIS A 318 -48.18 -71.52 -142.49
CA HIS A 318 -47.61 -72.86 -142.30
C HIS A 318 -48.37 -73.68 -141.24
N GLN A 319 -48.74 -73.07 -140.11
CA GLN A 319 -49.43 -73.76 -139.02
C GLN A 319 -50.87 -74.18 -139.39
N LYS A 320 -51.56 -73.42 -140.25
CA LYS A 320 -52.88 -73.81 -140.79
C LYS A 320 -52.80 -74.99 -141.76
N ALA A 321 -51.69 -75.14 -142.50
CA ALA A 321 -51.44 -76.32 -143.33
C ALA A 321 -51.11 -77.56 -142.48
N LEU A 322 -50.30 -77.39 -141.42
CA LEU A 322 -49.95 -78.45 -140.46
C LEU A 322 -51.18 -79.02 -139.72
N GLN A 323 -52.12 -78.17 -139.29
CA GLN A 323 -53.35 -78.63 -138.62
C GLN A 323 -54.25 -79.50 -139.52
N ARG A 324 -54.21 -79.33 -140.85
CA ARG A 324 -54.93 -80.21 -141.79
C ARG A 324 -54.25 -81.58 -141.93
N ALA A 325 -52.92 -81.63 -141.90
CA ALA A 325 -52.15 -82.88 -141.91
C ALA A 325 -52.33 -83.67 -140.60
N GLN A 326 -52.27 -83.00 -139.45
CA GLN A 326 -52.44 -83.62 -138.13
C GLN A 326 -53.84 -84.23 -137.92
N LYS A 327 -54.90 -83.66 -138.49
CA LYS A 327 -56.24 -84.26 -138.45
C LYS A 327 -56.33 -85.56 -139.26
N ALA A 328 -55.54 -85.70 -140.33
CA ALA A 328 -55.46 -86.95 -141.09
C ALA A 328 -54.56 -87.99 -140.41
N GLU A 329 -53.46 -87.58 -139.77
CA GLU A 329 -52.62 -88.45 -138.92
C GLU A 329 -53.37 -89.01 -137.72
N LYS A 330 -54.17 -88.19 -137.03
CA LYS A 330 -54.92 -88.66 -135.85
C LYS A 330 -55.92 -89.77 -136.16
N HIS A 331 -56.57 -89.72 -137.33
CA HIS A 331 -57.45 -90.80 -137.80
C HIS A 331 -56.68 -92.09 -138.14
N PHE A 332 -55.41 -91.98 -138.54
CA PHE A 332 -54.53 -93.13 -138.77
C PHE A 332 -53.98 -93.69 -137.44
N GLU A 333 -53.57 -92.83 -136.50
CA GLU A 333 -53.14 -93.22 -135.14
C GLU A 333 -54.26 -93.95 -134.37
N ASP A 334 -55.52 -93.52 -134.47
CA ASP A 334 -56.63 -94.20 -133.77
C ASP A 334 -56.83 -95.64 -134.28
N LEU A 335 -56.69 -95.87 -135.60
CA LEU A 335 -56.79 -97.21 -136.21
C LEU A 335 -55.55 -98.08 -135.95
N GLN A 336 -54.36 -97.47 -135.91
CA GLN A 336 -53.10 -98.15 -135.58
C GLN A 336 -53.03 -98.50 -134.08
N GLY A 337 -53.52 -97.63 -133.21
CA GLY A 337 -53.57 -97.81 -131.76
C GLY A 337 -54.41 -99.00 -131.34
N GLN A 338 -55.55 -99.24 -132.00
CA GLN A 338 -56.39 -100.42 -131.75
C GLN A 338 -55.69 -101.74 -132.11
N LEU A 339 -54.89 -101.74 -133.18
CA LEU A 339 -54.13 -102.91 -133.62
C LEU A 339 -52.96 -103.21 -132.65
N THR A 340 -52.19 -102.18 -132.27
CA THR A 340 -51.06 -102.33 -131.34
C THR A 340 -51.49 -102.62 -129.90
N HIS A 341 -52.68 -102.18 -129.48
CA HIS A 341 -53.23 -102.48 -128.14
C HIS A 341 -53.52 -103.98 -127.99
N LEU A 342 -54.18 -104.59 -128.97
CA LEU A 342 -54.52 -106.02 -128.94
C LEU A 342 -53.27 -106.91 -129.08
N GLU A 343 -52.26 -106.49 -129.84
CA GLU A 343 -50.97 -107.15 -129.91
C GLU A 343 -50.16 -106.98 -128.60
N GLY A 344 -50.28 -105.83 -127.93
CA GLY A 344 -49.65 -105.54 -126.64
C GLY A 344 -50.29 -106.27 -125.45
N GLU A 345 -51.61 -106.46 -125.43
CA GLU A 345 -52.28 -107.26 -124.38
C GLU A 345 -51.84 -108.73 -124.39
N LEU A 346 -51.60 -109.30 -125.57
CA LEU A 346 -51.13 -110.67 -125.72
C LEU A 346 -49.68 -110.85 -125.23
N VAL A 347 -48.80 -109.90 -125.55
CA VAL A 347 -47.37 -109.93 -125.16
C VAL A 347 -47.15 -109.52 -123.70
N SER A 348 -47.95 -108.59 -123.18
CA SER A 348 -47.88 -108.18 -121.76
C SER A 348 -48.40 -109.25 -120.80
N GLY A 349 -49.34 -110.10 -121.23
CA GLY A 349 -49.79 -111.27 -120.48
C GLY A 349 -48.67 -112.27 -120.19
N ASP A 350 -47.86 -112.61 -121.19
CA ASP A 350 -46.75 -113.57 -121.04
C ASP A 350 -45.59 -113.00 -120.19
N VAL A 351 -45.28 -111.71 -120.31
CA VAL A 351 -44.25 -111.04 -119.48
C VAL A 351 -44.68 -110.85 -118.02
N LEU A 352 -45.98 -110.64 -117.75
CA LEU A 352 -46.51 -110.52 -116.40
C LEU A 352 -46.41 -111.84 -115.61
N LEU A 353 -46.62 -112.99 -116.27
CA LEU A 353 -46.51 -114.29 -115.62
C LEU A 353 -45.06 -114.60 -115.19
N ASP A 354 -44.07 -114.26 -116.02
CA ASP A 354 -42.65 -114.42 -115.68
C ASP A 354 -42.17 -113.43 -114.61
N SER A 355 -42.63 -112.18 -114.66
CA SER A 355 -42.34 -111.16 -113.63
C SER A 355 -42.91 -111.53 -112.26
N LEU A 356 -44.16 -112.03 -112.22
CA LEU A 356 -44.81 -112.47 -110.99
C LEU A 356 -44.11 -113.69 -110.36
N SER A 357 -43.60 -114.61 -111.19
CA SER A 357 -42.80 -115.75 -110.75
C SER A 357 -41.47 -115.31 -110.10
N LEU A 358 -40.76 -114.37 -110.71
CA LEU A 358 -39.52 -113.80 -110.18
C LEU A 358 -39.73 -113.04 -108.87
N GLU A 359 -40.78 -112.22 -108.80
CA GLU A 359 -41.10 -111.41 -107.62
C GLU A 359 -41.48 -112.31 -106.43
N LYS A 360 -42.24 -113.39 -106.66
CA LYS A 360 -42.53 -114.42 -105.64
C LYS A 360 -41.24 -115.03 -105.04
N GLN A 361 -40.21 -115.26 -105.86
CA GLN A 361 -38.94 -115.80 -105.39
C GLN A 361 -38.13 -114.78 -104.57
N LYS A 362 -38.20 -113.49 -104.90
CA LYS A 362 -37.59 -112.41 -104.10
C LYS A 362 -38.27 -112.25 -102.74
N TYR A 363 -39.61 -112.30 -102.69
CA TYR A 363 -40.37 -112.19 -101.45
C TYR A 363 -40.05 -113.32 -100.46
N LEU A 364 -39.90 -114.56 -100.94
CA LEU A 364 -39.48 -115.68 -100.10
C LEU A 364 -38.09 -115.44 -99.48
N LYS A 365 -37.10 -114.98 -100.27
CA LYS A 365 -35.77 -114.64 -99.76
C LYS A 365 -35.79 -113.50 -98.74
N PHE A 366 -36.66 -112.51 -98.93
CA PHE A 366 -36.79 -111.39 -97.98
C PHE A 366 -37.35 -111.85 -96.63
N VAL A 367 -38.36 -112.73 -96.63
CA VAL A 367 -38.93 -113.29 -95.40
C VAL A 367 -37.92 -114.17 -94.66
N ASP A 368 -37.07 -114.91 -95.38
CA ASP A 368 -35.97 -115.67 -94.77
C ASP A 368 -34.95 -114.73 -94.09
N GLN A 369 -34.51 -113.66 -94.76
CA GLN A 369 -33.59 -112.67 -94.19
C GLN A 369 -34.19 -111.93 -92.98
N LEU A 370 -35.49 -111.62 -93.03
CA LEU A 370 -36.18 -110.95 -91.93
C LEU A 370 -36.30 -111.87 -90.70
N SER A 371 -36.56 -113.16 -90.93
CA SER A 371 -36.57 -114.18 -89.88
C SER A 371 -35.21 -114.30 -89.19
N GLU A 372 -34.11 -114.23 -89.96
CA GLU A 372 -32.74 -114.21 -89.44
C GLU A 372 -32.44 -113.00 -88.58
N LYS A 373 -32.76 -111.79 -89.08
CA LYS A 373 -32.54 -110.57 -88.30
C LYS A 373 -33.37 -110.53 -87.01
N MET A 374 -34.54 -111.17 -86.99
CA MET A 374 -35.37 -111.29 -85.80
C MET A 374 -34.98 -112.46 -84.87
N LYS A 375 -33.95 -113.24 -85.22
CA LYS A 375 -33.48 -114.46 -84.54
C LYS A 375 -34.55 -115.54 -84.40
N LEU A 376 -35.36 -115.71 -85.44
CA LEU A 376 -36.41 -116.73 -85.53
C LEU A 376 -35.99 -117.93 -86.40
N ASP A 377 -34.72 -118.02 -86.80
CA ASP A 377 -34.18 -118.98 -87.77
C ASP A 377 -34.57 -120.44 -87.50
N GLN A 378 -34.47 -120.86 -86.23
CA GLN A 378 -34.77 -122.23 -85.82
C GLN A 378 -36.27 -122.56 -85.95
N MET A 379 -37.14 -121.57 -85.69
CA MET A 379 -38.61 -121.71 -85.74
C MET A 379 -39.14 -121.54 -87.16
N ALA A 380 -38.50 -120.70 -87.98
CA ALA A 380 -38.85 -120.47 -89.38
C ALA A 380 -38.60 -121.71 -90.25
N ALA A 381 -37.62 -122.56 -89.91
CA ALA A 381 -37.35 -123.79 -90.66
C ALA A 381 -38.48 -124.84 -90.60
N GLU A 382 -39.34 -124.80 -89.57
CA GLU A 382 -40.40 -125.78 -89.33
C GLU A 382 -41.81 -125.27 -89.70
N LEU A 383 -41.94 -124.00 -90.08
CA LEU A 383 -43.23 -123.33 -90.33
C LEU A 383 -43.49 -123.04 -91.82
N GLY A 384 -44.76 -123.15 -92.24
CA GLY A 384 -45.22 -122.70 -93.55
C GLY A 384 -45.05 -121.18 -93.74
N PHE A 385 -45.02 -120.70 -94.98
CA PHE A 385 -44.77 -119.28 -95.32
C PHE A 385 -45.68 -118.29 -94.57
N ASP A 386 -46.99 -118.57 -94.50
CA ASP A 386 -47.95 -117.71 -93.81
C ASP A 386 -47.68 -117.66 -92.30
N MET A 387 -47.35 -118.80 -91.68
CA MET A 387 -47.04 -118.87 -90.25
C MET A 387 -45.71 -118.19 -89.90
N ARG A 388 -44.76 -118.13 -90.84
CA ARG A 388 -43.50 -117.38 -90.66
C ARG A 388 -43.75 -115.87 -90.61
N LEU A 389 -44.64 -115.36 -91.45
CA LEU A 389 -45.04 -113.94 -91.41
C LEU A 389 -45.70 -113.61 -90.07
N ASP A 390 -46.60 -114.46 -89.57
CA ASP A 390 -47.24 -114.28 -88.27
C ASP A 390 -46.23 -114.32 -87.10
N ALA A 391 -45.25 -115.22 -87.16
CA ALA A 391 -44.19 -115.31 -86.15
C ALA A 391 -43.29 -114.05 -86.13
N VAL A 392 -42.94 -113.53 -87.31
CA VAL A 392 -42.18 -112.27 -87.47
C VAL A 392 -42.99 -111.09 -86.93
N LEU A 393 -44.29 -111.00 -87.23
CA LEU A 393 -45.16 -109.95 -86.70
C LEU A 393 -45.26 -110.01 -85.18
N ALA A 394 -45.50 -111.20 -84.60
CA ALA A 394 -45.57 -111.37 -83.15
C ALA A 394 -44.25 -110.98 -82.45
N ARG A 395 -43.11 -111.29 -83.07
CA ARG A 395 -41.79 -110.89 -82.56
C ARG A 395 -41.56 -109.39 -82.64
N ALA A 396 -41.98 -108.75 -83.72
CA ALA A 396 -41.93 -107.29 -83.85
C ALA A 396 -42.80 -106.60 -82.79
N GLU A 397 -44.03 -107.09 -82.57
CA GLU A 397 -44.90 -106.60 -81.51
C GLU A 397 -44.29 -106.77 -80.11
N GLN A 398 -43.61 -107.90 -79.86
CA GLN A 398 -42.90 -108.14 -78.61
C GLN A 398 -41.77 -107.12 -78.41
N LEU A 399 -40.95 -106.85 -79.44
CA LEU A 399 -39.87 -105.87 -79.36
C LEU A 399 -40.41 -104.46 -79.11
N VAL A 400 -41.50 -104.07 -79.77
CA VAL A 400 -42.18 -102.79 -79.52
C VAL A 400 -42.67 -102.68 -78.07
N ARG A 401 -43.21 -103.76 -77.50
CA ARG A 401 -43.61 -103.76 -76.07
C ARG A 401 -42.41 -103.61 -75.13
N LEU A 402 -41.30 -104.28 -75.41
CA LEU A 402 -40.07 -104.17 -74.60
C LEU A 402 -39.48 -102.75 -74.66
N GLU A 403 -39.45 -102.14 -75.85
CA GLU A 403 -38.99 -100.77 -76.03
C GLU A 403 -39.94 -99.76 -75.36
N SER A 404 -41.25 -99.96 -75.46
CA SER A 404 -42.25 -99.17 -74.75
C SER A 404 -42.05 -99.23 -73.23
N ASN A 405 -41.81 -100.42 -72.68
CA ASN A 405 -41.50 -100.61 -71.26
C ASN A 405 -40.19 -99.90 -70.86
N ALA A 406 -39.12 -100.00 -71.66
CA ALA A 406 -37.87 -99.29 -71.41
C ALA A 406 -38.04 -97.76 -71.45
N VAL A 407 -38.88 -97.24 -72.34
CA VAL A 407 -39.23 -95.81 -72.41
C VAL A 407 -40.02 -95.39 -71.16
N ILE A 408 -40.97 -96.21 -70.70
CA ILE A 408 -41.71 -95.96 -69.46
C ILE A 408 -40.75 -95.96 -68.26
N GLU A 409 -39.87 -96.94 -68.15
CA GLU A 409 -38.84 -97.00 -67.09
C GLU A 409 -37.93 -95.77 -67.13
N ASN A 410 -37.41 -95.39 -68.30
CA ASN A 410 -36.60 -94.17 -68.47
C ASN A 410 -37.38 -92.90 -68.10
N LYS A 411 -38.66 -92.80 -68.47
CA LYS A 411 -39.53 -91.69 -68.08
C LYS A 411 -39.71 -91.65 -66.56
N THR A 412 -39.94 -92.78 -65.90
CA THR A 412 -40.06 -92.84 -64.44
C THR A 412 -38.74 -92.50 -63.72
N MET A 413 -37.60 -92.96 -64.24
CA MET A 413 -36.27 -92.60 -63.74
C MET A 413 -36.01 -91.11 -63.90
N ALA A 414 -36.30 -90.51 -65.05
CA ALA A 414 -36.18 -89.07 -65.28
C ALA A 414 -37.05 -88.26 -64.31
N HIS A 415 -38.30 -88.67 -64.07
CA HIS A 415 -39.16 -88.01 -63.08
C HIS A 415 -38.62 -88.18 -61.65
N SER A 416 -38.01 -89.32 -61.32
CA SER A 416 -37.36 -89.54 -60.03
C SER A 416 -36.14 -88.63 -59.83
N LEU A 417 -35.33 -88.44 -60.88
CA LEU A 417 -34.17 -87.55 -60.87
C LEU A 417 -34.61 -86.09 -60.81
N GLN A 418 -35.65 -85.71 -61.55
CA GLN A 418 -36.23 -84.36 -61.50
C GLN A 418 -36.76 -84.03 -60.09
N ARG A 419 -37.42 -84.98 -59.41
CA ARG A 419 -37.82 -84.82 -58.01
C ARG A 419 -36.62 -84.68 -57.08
N LYS A 420 -35.57 -85.49 -57.25
CA LYS A 420 -34.32 -85.38 -56.47
C LYS A 420 -33.63 -84.04 -56.69
N LEU A 421 -33.57 -83.56 -57.93
CA LEU A 421 -33.01 -82.25 -58.29
C LEU A 421 -33.80 -81.11 -57.65
N LYS A 422 -35.14 -81.16 -57.71
CA LYS A 422 -36.01 -80.18 -57.05
C LYS A 422 -35.78 -80.14 -55.54
N ALA A 423 -35.72 -81.30 -54.89
CA ALA A 423 -35.45 -81.39 -53.45
C ALA A 423 -34.04 -80.88 -53.07
N GLN A 424 -33.03 -81.11 -53.90
CA GLN A 424 -31.69 -80.55 -53.67
C GLN A 424 -31.65 -79.03 -53.89
N LYS A 425 -32.40 -78.50 -54.87
CA LYS A 425 -32.52 -77.07 -55.10
C LYS A 425 -33.19 -76.36 -53.93
N GLU A 426 -34.31 -76.88 -53.43
CA GLU A 426 -35.01 -76.36 -52.25
C GLU A 426 -34.12 -76.39 -50.99
N ARG A 427 -33.32 -77.45 -50.81
CA ARG A 427 -32.33 -77.53 -49.72
C ARG A 427 -31.22 -76.48 -49.85
N LEU A 428 -30.76 -76.20 -51.07
CA LEU A 428 -29.74 -75.18 -51.33
C LEU A 428 -30.31 -73.79 -51.03
N GLU A 429 -31.49 -73.47 -51.55
CA GLU A 429 -32.20 -72.21 -51.29
C GLU A 429 -32.45 -71.99 -49.78
N SER A 430 -32.84 -73.04 -49.05
CA SER A 430 -32.99 -72.99 -47.60
C SER A 430 -31.68 -72.70 -46.86
N ARG A 431 -30.56 -73.31 -47.28
CA ARG A 431 -29.24 -73.03 -46.71
C ARG A 431 -28.74 -71.64 -47.05
N GLU A 432 -29.02 -71.16 -48.26
CA GLU A 432 -28.68 -69.81 -48.70
C GLU A 432 -29.46 -68.75 -47.89
N LEU A 433 -30.75 -68.98 -47.64
CA LEU A 433 -31.54 -68.15 -46.74
C LEU A 433 -30.93 -68.12 -45.32
N HIS A 434 -30.54 -69.28 -44.79
CA HIS A 434 -29.90 -69.36 -43.47
C HIS A 434 -28.56 -68.62 -43.43
N MET A 435 -27.74 -68.73 -44.48
CA MET A 435 -26.48 -67.98 -44.59
C MET A 435 -26.72 -66.47 -44.68
N ASN A 436 -27.74 -66.03 -45.40
CA ASN A 436 -28.09 -64.62 -45.46
C ASN A 436 -28.57 -64.09 -44.10
N LEU A 437 -29.38 -64.85 -43.37
CA LEU A 437 -29.78 -64.50 -42.00
C LEU A 437 -28.59 -64.43 -41.04
N LEU A 438 -27.64 -65.37 -41.12
CA LEU A 438 -26.41 -65.33 -40.32
C LEU A 438 -25.55 -64.11 -40.65
N ARG A 439 -25.39 -63.77 -41.95
CA ARG A 439 -24.67 -62.55 -42.37
C ARG A 439 -25.33 -61.29 -41.83
N GLN A 440 -26.67 -61.18 -41.92
CA GLN A 440 -27.41 -60.07 -41.32
C GLN A 440 -27.21 -60.00 -39.80
N LYS A 441 -27.23 -61.15 -39.10
CA LYS A 441 -26.99 -61.18 -37.65
C LYS A 441 -25.57 -60.76 -37.29
N VAL A 442 -24.57 -61.13 -38.09
CA VAL A 442 -23.17 -60.68 -37.91
C VAL A 442 -23.07 -59.17 -38.08
N ILE A 443 -23.66 -58.61 -39.16
CA ILE A 443 -23.68 -57.16 -39.39
C ILE A 443 -24.33 -56.44 -38.19
N HIS A 444 -25.47 -56.94 -37.72
CA HIS A 444 -26.16 -56.35 -36.57
C HIS A 444 -25.33 -56.43 -35.28
N LEU A 445 -24.66 -57.54 -35.01
CA LEU A 445 -23.76 -57.68 -33.85
C LEU A 445 -22.51 -56.77 -33.97
N GLU A 446 -22.01 -56.54 -35.19
CA GLU A 446 -20.93 -55.61 -35.45
C GLU A 446 -21.36 -54.16 -35.23
N GLU A 447 -22.57 -53.79 -35.66
CA GLU A 447 -23.19 -52.49 -35.41
C GLU A 447 -23.40 -52.27 -33.91
N GLU A 448 -23.99 -53.23 -33.19
CA GLU A 448 -24.16 -53.17 -31.72
C GLU A 448 -22.81 -53.00 -31.02
N ARG A 449 -21.78 -53.74 -31.43
CA ARG A 449 -20.42 -53.60 -30.88
C ARG A 449 -19.82 -52.22 -31.16
N GLN A 450 -20.00 -51.68 -32.37
CA GLN A 450 -19.54 -50.33 -32.72
C GLN A 450 -20.24 -49.28 -31.87
N VAL A 451 -21.55 -49.39 -31.68
CA VAL A 451 -22.34 -48.50 -30.81
C VAL A 451 -21.86 -48.60 -29.35
N CYS A 452 -21.67 -49.81 -28.81
CA CYS A 452 -21.12 -49.98 -27.46
C CYS A 452 -19.72 -49.37 -27.30
N THR A 453 -18.88 -49.48 -28.33
CA THR A 453 -17.53 -48.89 -28.33
C THR A 453 -17.60 -47.36 -28.38
N ALA A 454 -18.48 -46.79 -29.21
CA ALA A 454 -18.72 -45.35 -29.28
C ALA A 454 -19.25 -44.80 -27.95
N LEU A 455 -20.21 -45.48 -27.32
CA LEU A 455 -20.73 -45.13 -25.99
C LEU A 455 -19.66 -45.21 -24.90
N ALA A 456 -18.75 -46.19 -24.98
CA ALA A 456 -17.63 -46.27 -24.04
C ALA A 456 -16.67 -45.07 -24.18
N VAL A 457 -16.35 -44.67 -25.41
CA VAL A 457 -15.55 -43.47 -25.69
C VAL A 457 -16.26 -42.20 -25.20
N GLU A 458 -17.56 -42.04 -25.49
CA GLU A 458 -18.36 -40.91 -25.01
C GLU A 458 -18.40 -40.86 -23.47
N LYS A 459 -18.53 -42.02 -22.81
CA LYS A 459 -18.45 -42.11 -21.34
C LYS A 459 -17.09 -41.67 -20.81
N ASP A 460 -16.00 -42.06 -21.46
CA ASP A 460 -14.65 -41.68 -21.04
C ASP A 460 -14.38 -40.19 -21.27
N GLU A 461 -14.89 -39.63 -22.37
CA GLU A 461 -14.88 -38.18 -22.63
C GLU A 461 -15.70 -37.42 -21.58
N ALA A 462 -16.91 -37.88 -21.26
CA ALA A 462 -17.74 -37.32 -20.20
C ALA A 462 -17.06 -37.41 -18.82
N ASN A 463 -16.39 -38.51 -18.51
CA ASN A 463 -15.61 -38.64 -17.28
C ASN A 463 -14.43 -37.66 -17.24
N LEU A 464 -13.77 -37.42 -18.37
CA LEU A 464 -12.70 -36.42 -18.48
C LEU A 464 -13.24 -34.99 -18.29
N THR A 465 -14.42 -34.66 -18.84
CA THR A 465 -15.04 -33.35 -18.63
C THR A 465 -15.48 -33.17 -17.18
N ILE A 466 -16.07 -34.19 -16.54
CA ILE A 466 -16.41 -34.17 -15.12
C ILE A 466 -15.15 -33.90 -14.26
N ARG A 467 -14.04 -34.60 -14.51
CA ARG A 467 -12.78 -34.37 -13.78
C ARG A 467 -12.23 -32.95 -13.98
N LYS A 468 -12.34 -32.38 -15.19
CA LYS A 468 -11.95 -30.99 -15.47
C LYS A 468 -12.82 -30.00 -14.71
N LEU A 469 -14.15 -30.22 -14.70
CA LEU A 469 -15.10 -29.41 -13.97
C LEU A 469 -14.88 -29.49 -12.46
N GLN A 470 -14.62 -30.68 -11.91
CA GLN A 470 -14.26 -30.86 -10.49
C GLN A 470 -13.03 -30.03 -10.11
N LYS A 471 -11.94 -30.11 -10.90
CA LYS A 471 -10.75 -29.27 -10.67
C LYS A 471 -11.02 -27.77 -10.78
N MET A 472 -12.00 -27.37 -11.60
CA MET A 472 -12.41 -25.97 -11.71
C MET A 472 -13.22 -25.54 -10.48
N VAL A 473 -14.14 -26.40 -10.01
CA VAL A 473 -14.90 -26.19 -8.77
C VAL A 473 -13.97 -26.09 -7.57
N GLU A 474 -12.98 -26.96 -7.43
CA GLU A 474 -11.99 -26.91 -6.35
C GLU A 474 -11.19 -25.60 -6.35
N ARG A 475 -10.77 -25.13 -7.54
CA ARG A 475 -10.12 -23.82 -7.69
C ARG A 475 -11.04 -22.68 -7.28
N LEU A 476 -12.26 -22.65 -7.81
CA LEU A 476 -13.24 -21.62 -7.47
C LEU A 476 -13.60 -21.62 -5.98
N GLN A 477 -13.66 -22.80 -5.33
CA GLN A 477 -13.87 -22.91 -3.89
C GLN A 477 -12.68 -22.35 -3.09
N LYS A 478 -11.45 -22.56 -3.56
CA LYS A 478 -10.25 -21.97 -2.95
C LYS A 478 -10.25 -20.46 -3.09
N ASP A 479 -10.55 -19.95 -4.28
CA ASP A 479 -10.61 -18.51 -4.56
C ASP A 479 -11.72 -17.84 -3.73
N LEU A 480 -12.89 -18.48 -3.62
CA LEU A 480 -13.98 -18.04 -2.76
C LEU A 480 -13.58 -17.97 -1.28
N ARG A 481 -12.77 -18.93 -0.81
CA ARG A 481 -12.27 -18.93 0.57
C ARG A 481 -11.34 -17.75 0.81
N VAL A 482 -10.38 -17.52 -0.09
CA VAL A 482 -9.46 -16.36 -0.03
C VAL A 482 -10.24 -15.05 -0.09
N ALA A 483 -11.24 -14.94 -0.96
CA ALA A 483 -12.09 -13.76 -1.04
C ALA A 483 -12.90 -13.52 0.25
N ARG A 484 -13.40 -14.59 0.88
CA ARG A 484 -14.07 -14.49 2.20
C ARG A 484 -13.12 -14.04 3.28
N GLU A 485 -11.91 -14.60 3.34
CA GLU A 485 -10.85 -14.21 4.28
C GLU A 485 -10.49 -12.73 4.13
N SER A 486 -10.29 -12.26 2.89
CA SER A 486 -10.05 -10.84 2.59
C SER A 486 -11.23 -9.96 3.00
N ASN A 487 -12.47 -10.39 2.76
CA ASN A 487 -13.65 -9.64 3.17
C ASN A 487 -13.77 -9.55 4.71
N THR A 488 -13.45 -10.62 5.43
CA THR A 488 -13.39 -10.58 6.89
C THR A 488 -12.30 -9.64 7.40
N GLU A 489 -11.12 -9.62 6.76
CA GLU A 489 -10.03 -8.71 7.10
C GLU A 489 -10.40 -7.25 6.82
N LEU A 490 -11.04 -6.97 5.67
CA LEU A 490 -11.55 -5.64 5.34
C LEU A 490 -12.62 -5.17 6.32
N LYS A 491 -13.52 -6.06 6.76
CA LYS A 491 -14.50 -5.74 7.81
C LYS A 491 -13.84 -5.41 9.14
N ALA A 492 -12.78 -6.14 9.52
CA ALA A 492 -12.00 -5.83 10.72
C ALA A 492 -11.33 -4.45 10.59
N LYS A 493 -10.63 -4.18 9.48
CA LYS A 493 -10.02 -2.87 9.20
C LYS A 493 -11.05 -1.73 9.20
N LEU A 494 -12.26 -1.97 8.67
CA LEU A 494 -13.34 -1.01 8.69
C LEU A 494 -13.83 -0.72 10.12
N SER A 495 -13.94 -1.76 10.95
CA SER A 495 -14.26 -1.62 12.38
C SER A 495 -13.20 -0.78 13.09
N ASP A 496 -11.93 -1.08 12.89
CA ASP A 496 -10.81 -0.32 13.48
C ASP A 496 -10.82 1.14 13.02
N THR A 497 -11.10 1.37 11.73
CA THR A 497 -11.24 2.72 11.16
C THR A 497 -12.42 3.47 11.78
N ASN A 498 -13.54 2.80 12.00
CA ASN A 498 -14.69 3.40 12.68
C ASN A 498 -14.37 3.75 14.14
N GLU A 499 -13.64 2.89 14.85
CA GLU A 499 -13.18 3.17 16.22
C GLU A 499 -12.23 4.39 16.25
N LEU A 500 -11.27 4.44 15.33
CA LEU A 500 -10.39 5.60 15.17
C LEU A 500 -11.19 6.88 14.86
N LYS A 501 -12.19 6.80 13.97
CA LYS A 501 -13.06 7.94 13.65
C LYS A 501 -13.84 8.42 14.87
N ILE A 502 -14.35 7.52 15.72
CA ILE A 502 -14.99 7.86 16.98
C ILE A 502 -13.99 8.59 17.89
N LYS A 503 -12.78 8.04 18.09
CA LYS A 503 -11.73 8.69 18.90
C LYS A 503 -11.35 10.07 18.35
N THR A 504 -11.24 10.23 17.03
CA THR A 504 -10.97 11.53 16.39
C THR A 504 -12.10 12.52 16.64
N LEU A 505 -13.36 12.09 16.57
CA LEU A 505 -14.52 12.94 16.89
C LEU A 505 -14.51 13.36 18.38
N GLU A 506 -14.19 12.45 19.30
CA GLU A 506 -14.04 12.75 20.73
C GLU A 506 -12.91 13.73 21.00
N GLN A 507 -11.75 13.53 20.37
CA GLN A 507 -10.62 14.46 20.44
C GLN A 507 -10.98 15.83 19.87
N THR A 508 -11.67 15.88 18.72
CA THR A 508 -12.13 17.12 18.10
C THR A 508 -13.07 17.88 19.02
N LYS A 509 -14.03 17.19 19.67
CA LYS A 509 -14.94 17.77 20.66
C LYS A 509 -14.18 18.32 21.87
N THR A 510 -13.14 17.60 22.31
CA THR A 510 -12.27 18.03 23.42
C THR A 510 -11.48 19.29 23.05
N ILE A 511 -10.90 19.33 21.84
CA ILE A 511 -10.20 20.50 21.30
C ILE A 511 -11.17 21.68 21.17
N GLU A 512 -12.40 21.47 20.70
CA GLU A 512 -13.40 22.52 20.59
C GLU A 512 -13.76 23.10 21.98
N ASN A 513 -13.91 22.24 22.99
CA ASN A 513 -14.13 22.67 24.38
C ASN A 513 -12.94 23.45 24.94
N LEU A 514 -11.70 23.00 24.69
CA LEU A 514 -10.48 23.70 25.07
C LEU A 514 -10.34 25.04 24.32
N ASN A 515 -10.73 25.12 23.05
CA ASN A 515 -10.74 26.38 22.31
C ASN A 515 -11.79 27.36 22.86
N LYS A 516 -12.96 26.86 23.27
CA LYS A 516 -13.98 27.66 23.96
C LYS A 516 -13.45 28.19 25.30
N SER A 517 -12.78 27.36 26.10
CA SER A 517 -12.19 27.81 27.38
C SER A 517 -11.02 28.77 27.16
N ARG A 518 -10.13 28.50 26.20
CA ARG A 518 -9.06 29.40 25.78
C ARG A 518 -9.61 30.75 25.35
N GLY A 519 -10.66 30.79 24.51
CA GLY A 519 -11.29 32.04 24.10
C GLY A 519 -11.92 32.82 25.27
N LYS A 520 -12.43 32.14 26.30
CA LYS A 520 -12.89 32.80 27.54
C LYS A 520 -11.71 33.38 28.33
N LEU A 521 -10.61 32.63 28.44
CA LEU A 521 -9.36 33.06 29.06
C LEU A 521 -8.74 34.26 28.33
N GLU A 522 -8.72 34.25 27.00
CA GLU A 522 -8.23 35.36 26.16
C GLU A 522 -9.06 36.62 26.43
N LYS A 523 -10.40 36.52 26.46
CA LYS A 523 -11.27 37.65 26.82
C LYS A 523 -11.04 38.15 28.24
N MET A 524 -10.71 37.26 29.18
CA MET A 524 -10.40 37.64 30.55
C MET A 524 -9.02 38.32 30.63
N LYS A 525 -8.02 37.80 29.91
CA LYS A 525 -6.70 38.40 29.75
C LYS A 525 -6.81 39.80 29.14
N GLU A 526 -7.55 39.98 28.04
CA GLU A 526 -7.77 41.29 27.42
C GLU A 526 -8.43 42.29 28.41
N LYS A 527 -9.37 41.83 29.25
CA LYS A 527 -9.96 42.68 30.29
C LYS A 527 -8.95 43.09 31.35
N VAL A 528 -8.14 42.14 31.82
CA VAL A 528 -7.09 42.40 32.81
C VAL A 528 -6.00 43.29 32.21
N GLU A 529 -5.59 43.08 30.96
CA GLU A 529 -4.65 43.94 30.25
C GLU A 529 -5.20 45.37 30.09
N LYS A 530 -6.48 45.54 29.76
CA LYS A 530 -7.13 46.86 29.73
C LYS A 530 -7.15 47.52 31.11
N GLN A 531 -7.47 46.78 32.16
CA GLN A 531 -7.42 47.28 33.54
C GLN A 531 -5.99 47.64 33.96
N LEU A 532 -5.02 46.79 33.64
CA LEU A 532 -3.61 47.04 33.92
C LEU A 532 -3.10 48.28 33.17
N MET A 533 -3.48 48.46 31.91
CA MET A 533 -3.16 49.66 31.14
C MET A 533 -3.81 50.92 31.74
N SER A 534 -5.06 50.84 32.22
CA SER A 534 -5.74 51.94 32.94
C SER A 534 -4.98 52.30 34.22
N VAL A 535 -4.71 51.30 35.08
CA VAL A 535 -3.98 51.49 36.34
C VAL A 535 -2.57 52.00 36.08
N LYS A 536 -1.90 51.53 35.02
CA LYS A 536 -0.59 52.04 34.63
C LYS A 536 -0.66 53.50 34.20
N SER A 537 -1.66 53.89 33.40
CA SER A 537 -1.83 55.30 33.01
C SER A 537 -2.19 56.19 34.20
N GLU A 538 -3.00 55.70 35.15
CA GLU A 538 -3.29 56.40 36.39
C GLU A 538 -2.02 56.57 37.23
N LEU A 539 -1.21 55.51 37.35
CA LEU A 539 0.07 55.57 38.05
C LEU A 539 1.03 56.56 37.39
N ASP A 540 1.18 56.53 36.07
CA ASP A 540 2.04 57.45 35.31
C ASP A 540 1.59 58.92 35.52
N ILE A 541 0.27 59.18 35.58
CA ILE A 541 -0.28 60.51 35.90
C ILE A 541 0.09 60.90 37.34
N THR A 542 -0.16 60.04 38.33
CA THR A 542 0.20 60.34 39.74
C THR A 542 1.70 60.50 39.96
N GLU A 543 2.53 59.75 39.23
CA GLU A 543 3.98 59.89 39.27
C GLU A 543 4.42 61.24 38.67
N HIS A 544 3.76 61.67 37.58
CA HIS A 544 4.03 62.96 36.96
C HIS A 544 3.62 64.12 37.88
N GLU A 545 2.42 64.06 38.45
CA GLU A 545 1.93 65.04 39.45
C GLU A 545 2.86 65.13 40.66
N ALA A 546 3.29 63.98 41.21
CA ALA A 546 4.24 63.95 42.33
C ALA A 546 5.62 64.52 41.97
N LYS A 547 6.09 64.34 40.73
CA LYS A 547 7.33 64.96 40.23
C LYS A 547 7.18 66.48 40.10
N GLU A 548 6.05 66.96 39.57
CA GLU A 548 5.76 68.39 39.47
C GLU A 548 5.64 69.05 40.85
N ASP A 549 4.98 68.40 41.81
CA ASP A 549 4.88 68.87 43.19
C ASP A 549 6.25 68.95 43.87
N LYS A 550 7.09 67.92 43.67
CA LYS A 550 8.46 67.92 44.17
C LYS A 550 9.29 69.06 43.56
N GLU A 551 9.11 69.34 42.26
CA GLU A 551 9.83 70.43 41.60
C GLU A 551 9.29 71.80 42.03
N ARG A 552 7.97 71.95 42.23
CA ARG A 552 7.38 73.15 42.85
C ARG A 552 7.93 73.41 44.24
N ALA A 553 8.01 72.38 45.09
CA ALA A 553 8.57 72.49 46.43
C ALA A 553 10.07 72.85 46.38
N ARG A 554 10.83 72.28 45.44
CA ARG A 554 12.25 72.64 45.23
C ARG A 554 12.40 74.09 44.79
N ASN A 555 11.61 74.56 43.83
CA ASN A 555 11.61 75.95 43.38
C ASN A 555 11.26 76.92 44.52
N MET A 556 10.26 76.59 45.35
CA MET A 556 9.94 77.38 46.54
C MET A 556 11.10 77.43 47.53
N LEU A 557 11.80 76.31 47.73
CA LEU A 557 12.93 76.23 48.64
C LEU A 557 14.12 77.05 48.13
N ASP A 558 14.36 77.08 46.82
CA ASP A 558 15.37 77.94 46.20
C ASP A 558 15.04 79.43 46.35
N VAL A 559 13.77 79.81 46.18
CA VAL A 559 13.31 81.19 46.44
C VAL A 559 13.57 81.59 47.89
N VAL A 560 13.12 80.78 48.86
CA VAL A 560 13.35 81.05 50.30
C VAL A 560 14.84 81.09 50.64
N THR A 561 15.65 80.22 50.03
CA THR A 561 17.10 80.21 50.22
C THR A 561 17.75 81.47 49.65
N SER A 562 17.28 81.96 48.51
CA SER A 562 17.76 83.19 47.90
C SER A 562 17.36 84.43 48.72
N GLU A 563 16.14 84.47 49.25
CA GLU A 563 15.67 85.52 50.17
C GLU A 563 16.44 85.49 51.50
N MET A 564 16.75 84.31 52.03
CA MET A 564 17.57 84.17 53.22
C MET A 564 19.01 84.65 52.99
N LYS A 565 19.57 84.40 51.79
CA LYS A 565 20.89 84.94 51.40
C LYS A 565 20.86 86.47 51.30
N THR A 566 19.83 87.06 50.69
CA THR A 566 19.73 88.53 50.60
C THR A 566 19.52 89.16 51.98
N LEU A 567 18.68 88.57 52.84
CA LEU A 567 18.46 89.02 54.21
C LEU A 567 19.73 88.90 55.07
N LYS A 568 20.53 87.85 54.87
CA LYS A 568 21.84 87.70 55.52
C LYS A 568 22.82 88.79 55.07
N SER A 569 22.85 89.10 53.77
CA SER A 569 23.71 90.16 53.23
C SER A 569 23.32 91.55 53.74
N THR A 570 22.02 91.86 53.84
CA THR A 570 21.56 93.14 54.40
C THR A 570 21.85 93.24 55.89
N LEU A 571 21.76 92.13 56.64
CA LEU A 571 22.17 92.08 58.05
C LEU A 571 23.69 92.27 58.23
N GLU A 572 24.51 91.70 57.36
CA GLU A 572 25.96 91.93 57.34
C GLU A 572 26.31 93.39 56.99
N GLU A 573 25.52 94.05 56.13
CA GLU A 573 25.69 95.48 55.85
C GLU A 573 25.24 96.38 56.99
N THR A 574 24.14 96.08 57.68
CA THR A 574 23.69 96.87 58.84
C THR A 574 24.65 96.74 60.01
N THR A 575 25.17 95.53 60.27
CA THR A 575 26.20 95.32 61.31
C THR A 575 27.52 96.03 60.96
N LYS A 576 27.92 96.09 59.68
CA LYS A 576 29.06 96.91 59.23
C LYS A 576 28.81 98.41 59.42
N ARG A 577 27.62 98.92 59.05
CA ARG A 577 27.22 100.32 59.28
C ARG A 577 27.19 100.68 60.76
N GLU A 578 26.64 99.79 61.58
CA GLU A 578 26.59 99.96 63.03
C GLU A 578 28.01 100.04 63.61
N LYS A 579 28.91 99.14 63.20
CA LYS A 579 30.32 99.20 63.61
C LYS A 579 30.98 100.52 63.20
N GLN A 580 30.76 101.00 61.97
CA GLN A 580 31.27 102.30 61.52
C GLN A 580 30.72 103.48 62.34
N LEU A 581 29.44 103.44 62.73
CA LEU A 581 28.83 104.48 63.58
C LEU A 581 29.39 104.45 65.01
N VAL A 582 29.63 103.26 65.56
CA VAL A 582 30.31 103.09 66.86
C VAL A 582 31.74 103.61 66.79
N ASP A 583 32.50 103.25 65.75
CA ASP A 583 33.88 103.73 65.53
C ASP A 583 33.91 105.26 65.37
N PHE A 584 32.98 105.83 64.60
CA PHE A 584 32.84 107.28 64.45
C PHE A 584 32.49 107.97 65.78
N ARG A 585 31.54 107.41 66.54
CA ARG A 585 31.16 107.90 67.87
C ARG A 585 32.35 107.88 68.82
N GLU A 586 33.19 106.85 68.75
CA GLU A 586 34.41 106.75 69.57
C GLU A 586 35.44 107.82 69.18
N VAL A 587 35.68 108.03 67.88
CA VAL A 587 36.60 109.06 67.37
C VAL A 587 36.15 110.46 67.77
N VAL A 588 34.86 110.79 67.59
CA VAL A 588 34.31 112.10 67.96
C VAL A 588 34.39 112.32 69.47
N SER A 589 34.10 111.30 70.28
CA SER A 589 34.23 111.38 71.75
C SER A 589 35.70 111.63 72.17
N ARG A 590 36.65 111.01 71.49
CA ARG A 590 38.11 111.18 71.69
C ARG A 590 38.59 112.58 71.29
N MET A 591 38.07 113.14 70.20
CA MET A 591 38.40 114.51 69.76
C MET A 591 37.81 115.60 70.65
N LEU A 592 36.70 115.32 71.35
CA LEU A 592 36.04 116.27 72.27
C LEU A 592 36.59 116.23 73.71
N GLY A 593 37.62 115.42 73.98
CA GLY A 593 38.25 115.33 75.31
C GLY A 593 37.36 114.65 76.38
N LEU A 594 36.34 113.91 75.95
CA LEU A 594 35.42 113.19 76.85
C LEU A 594 36.03 111.82 77.22
N ASN A 595 35.98 111.45 78.51
CA ASN A 595 36.65 110.26 79.03
C ASN A 595 35.99 108.95 78.50
N ILE A 596 36.76 108.13 77.78
CA ILE A 596 36.29 106.96 77.00
C ILE A 596 36.10 105.70 77.87
N THR A 597 36.50 105.72 79.14
CA THR A 597 36.39 104.58 80.07
C THR A 597 35.02 104.44 80.76
N SER A 598 34.08 105.37 80.52
CA SER A 598 32.69 105.25 80.97
C SER A 598 31.79 104.96 79.77
N LEU A 599 31.30 103.72 79.70
CA LEU A 599 30.34 103.25 78.71
C LEU A 599 28.96 103.90 78.96
N ALA A 600 28.80 105.13 78.49
CA ALA A 600 27.55 105.81 78.11
C ALA A 600 27.77 107.32 78.22
N VAL A 601 28.48 107.93 77.27
CA VAL A 601 28.28 109.35 76.99
C VAL A 601 26.99 109.45 76.16
N PRO A 602 25.90 110.04 76.66
CA PRO A 602 24.67 110.18 75.89
C PRO A 602 24.92 111.07 74.67
N ASP A 603 24.32 110.75 73.52
CA ASP A 603 24.58 111.45 72.25
C ASP A 603 24.33 112.96 72.34
N TYR A 604 23.41 113.40 73.21
CA TYR A 604 23.15 114.81 73.45
C TYR A 604 24.36 115.56 74.04
N GLU A 605 25.28 114.91 74.78
CA GLU A 605 26.46 115.56 75.35
C GLU A 605 27.57 115.79 74.31
N ILE A 606 27.72 114.84 73.38
CA ILE A 606 28.61 114.95 72.21
C ILE A 606 28.10 116.09 71.32
N ILE A 607 26.79 116.12 71.03
CA ILE A 607 26.14 117.17 70.25
C ILE A 607 26.31 118.54 70.93
N LYS A 608 26.06 118.66 72.24
CA LYS A 608 26.16 119.93 72.98
C LYS A 608 27.61 120.48 73.10
N CYS A 609 28.63 119.63 72.96
CA CYS A 609 30.03 120.06 72.88
C CYS A 609 30.41 120.49 71.45
N LEU A 610 29.96 119.76 70.43
CA LEU A 610 30.09 120.16 69.02
C LEU A 610 29.36 121.49 68.75
N GLU A 611 28.15 121.67 69.27
CA GLU A 611 27.41 122.92 69.19
C GLU A 611 28.17 124.07 69.83
N ARG A 612 28.85 123.86 70.97
CA ARG A 612 29.71 124.89 71.60
C ARG A 612 30.96 125.24 70.76
N LEU A 613 31.53 124.25 70.07
CA LEU A 613 32.64 124.46 69.13
C LEU A 613 32.18 125.20 67.86
N ILE A 614 30.96 124.92 67.38
CA ILE A 614 30.35 125.58 66.22
C ILE A 614 29.92 127.02 66.55
N HIS A 615 29.49 127.30 67.80
CA HIS A 615 29.16 128.65 68.25
C HIS A 615 30.38 129.56 68.50
N SER A 616 31.60 129.00 68.61
CA SER A 616 32.84 129.78 68.77
C SER A 616 33.50 130.20 67.44
N HIS A 617 32.93 129.79 66.31
CA HIS A 617 33.34 130.22 64.96
C HIS A 617 32.12 130.67 64.12
N GLN A 618 31.62 131.87 64.38
CA GLN A 618 30.83 132.63 63.40
C GLN A 618 31.74 133.62 62.67
N HIS A 619 31.88 133.45 61.34
CA HIS A 619 31.96 134.47 60.27
C HIS A 619 32.75 133.91 59.05
N HIS A 620 32.08 133.94 57.88
CA HIS A 620 32.50 133.67 56.49
C HIS A 620 31.93 132.41 55.81
N PHE A 621 31.53 132.63 54.54
CA PHE A 621 30.97 131.74 53.48
C PHE A 621 29.46 131.47 53.55
N VAL A 622 28.59 132.08 52.72
CA VAL A 622 28.44 132.17 51.23
C VAL A 622 27.92 130.86 50.60
N PRO A 623 26.83 130.91 49.79
CA PRO A 623 26.07 129.75 49.33
C PRO A 623 26.72 129.10 48.10
N CYS A 624 26.71 127.77 48.01
CA CYS A 624 27.16 127.06 46.82
C CYS A 624 26.22 125.90 46.48
N ALA A 625 25.56 126.04 45.34
CA ALA A 625 24.93 124.98 44.59
C ALA A 625 25.98 124.05 43.95
N CYS A 626 25.49 122.88 43.50
CA CYS A 626 26.11 121.92 42.58
C CYS A 626 26.97 120.80 43.19
N LEU A 627 26.43 119.58 43.18
CA LEU A 627 26.85 118.53 42.24
C LEU A 627 25.73 117.46 42.10
N LYS A 628 25.15 117.43 40.90
CA LYS A 628 24.53 116.24 40.29
C LYS A 628 25.66 115.32 39.82
N ASP A 629 25.47 114.01 39.91
CA ASP A 629 25.74 113.02 38.84
C ASP A 629 25.28 111.63 39.32
N VAL A 630 24.27 111.01 38.69
CA VAL A 630 24.32 110.17 37.47
C VAL A 630 24.72 108.72 37.78
N THR A 631 23.73 107.83 37.76
CA THR A 631 23.68 106.73 36.78
C THR A 631 22.23 106.41 36.45
N THR A 632 21.85 106.87 35.27
CA THR A 632 20.80 106.38 34.39
C THR A 632 21.16 105.02 33.79
N GLY A 633 20.14 104.24 33.47
CA GLY A 633 20.16 103.26 32.38
C GLY A 633 19.30 102.04 32.71
N GLN A 634 18.38 101.58 31.87
CA GLN A 634 17.84 102.07 30.62
C GLN A 634 16.69 101.10 30.29
N ASP A 635 15.55 101.63 29.86
CA ASP A 635 14.56 100.87 29.10
C ASP A 635 15.21 100.25 27.86
N ARG A 636 14.87 98.98 27.57
CA ARG A 636 14.73 98.49 26.19
C ARG A 636 13.77 97.30 26.13
N SER A 637 12.66 97.54 25.47
CA SER A 637 11.79 96.54 24.84
C SER A 637 12.55 95.73 23.78
N LEU A 638 12.09 94.50 23.53
CA LEU A 638 11.83 93.90 22.20
C LEU A 638 11.34 92.44 22.35
N GLN A 639 10.02 92.26 22.15
CA GLN A 639 9.41 91.37 21.15
C GLN A 639 9.98 89.95 20.96
N ASP A 640 9.20 88.90 21.29
CA ASP A 640 8.64 88.03 20.25
C ASP A 640 7.59 87.00 20.75
N GLN A 641 6.85 86.51 19.76
CA GLN A 641 5.57 85.83 19.72
C GLN A 641 5.53 84.42 20.31
N LEU A 642 4.35 83.98 20.81
CA LEU A 642 3.61 82.83 20.25
C LEU A 642 2.22 82.64 20.90
N LYS A 643 1.22 82.88 20.04
CA LYS A 643 -0.23 82.58 19.99
C LYS A 643 -0.90 81.73 21.09
N PRO A 644 -2.17 82.06 21.42
CA PRO A 644 -3.17 81.11 21.90
C PRO A 644 -4.09 80.63 20.76
N LEU A 645 -4.55 79.38 20.82
CA LEU A 645 -5.83 78.93 20.24
C LEU A 645 -6.10 77.46 20.64
N HIS A 646 -7.29 77.26 21.22
CA HIS A 646 -8.13 76.05 21.32
C HIS A 646 -7.55 74.68 21.64
#